data_AF-A0A210QXK4-F1
#
_entry.id   AF-A0A210QXK4-F1
#
_cell.length_a   1.000
_cell.length_b   1.000
_cell.length_c   1.000
_cell.angle_alpha   90.00
_cell.angle_beta   90.00
_cell.angle_gamma   90.00
#
_symmetry.space_group_name_H-M   'P 1'
#
loop_
_entity.id
_entity.type
_entity.pdbx_description
1 polymer ?
#
loop_
_entity_poly.entity_id
_entity_poly.type
_entity_poly.pdbx_seq_one_letter_code
_entity_poly.pdbx_strand_id
1 'polypeptide(L)'
;MATGESTQSSDQTATMSSVTPLHDAVCHGNLKKVHELVRSGANLGTRDSLGHTPLMCAVALDYKHIAEFLSKKMSYQDLNVMDNAQRNVLHMMAFLDRPWPQLMQDISSMCPNLLQQTDKTGLRSKDIARRRSRRVYKIIEQLEQQHEQIQQERKQHQQYTARIAKNIDNPCDITITVVGHQGVGKSCFVRQLKEEYIPKGGPGATDTADVYVNYIAYDPNTGFRQTIHEDGEIKMGSRRLRQIVDRHQKEENASVEPSADAPGRHHDKEEASPNTPDLLVASINALTLDAPVSRKKTGIKQTPKQVRAKVREEVDQKEIPQQQSSGNPTSSEVQHDDIPQEQIRKHVFPSEKHMHQEIPDKQRIVIENIMCTDIDGDGAEKVKGFVTIYDFGGEKVFYNTHHCFMSSNMVFVLVFDVAMCLDPSRKREGYERIEFWLRSIATYAIDQAAHGKGTPPIILVGSHMDIASSNKEDQTRLFDSVIAQLNENTEIRGIIKTLVHEMFPIAHLNISTGKQTTYLNVWKKIIEVAPLQSQWMKPVPARWVAFEHELVRLKNESNAILTYADLLEINRELAVPLEEDDIIQFIWKLKFFGSFLCFDLHSKSPFIVLRAQWIIDAFKAIITDRKFTSKLTAKQRLQWSEYEKSGILPVNFMRQLWGQDKKFGFLEKEDRLCIALETLGLLSKPLSVGTEVDYFIVPSILQTADPEIIGPVLDKPDTVTTATLCLRFDNPFIPQAVWDKMIASCIHRFQRLEQPGLDGLKFIRRGIVCLSVDCLWNMIINCSDNAMKVTLFKENTDRSIPTGTGIPLLHVLEFLLKRILELNHQSHLGYQFYLHNDYRFSTDDKLVKLDDLLDTPRLICYGLKGPGWIDRDDLYVWFKDPNHKVKQAHSRNDDKMKGLPDRKLSFKEIGRVSRYIGRTYQTFFSELDCPVELVDQEMEEHRHLAFRSRIAKVFIHLLKTKADTRFLAIADAMSRHGIDPSKLVNILDSNRNVTFDDETSPASVLQKCPSTKDASIISDHVDIKTYFNLFLELGFSPAKIDDFDDQYRHIKTRVKVTAMLEAFIKETDPCPTVNTILLAMHECDMDTESLIGGLKPP
;
A
#
# COMPACT_ATOMS: atom_id res chain seq x y z
N MET A 1 21.44 44.81 26.96
CA MET A 1 22.21 45.86 27.68
C MET A 1 22.76 46.85 26.66
N ALA A 2 23.20 48.03 27.09
CA ALA A 2 23.54 49.15 26.22
C ALA A 2 25.05 49.28 25.94
N THR A 3 25.47 50.41 25.38
CA THR A 3 26.82 50.82 24.91
C THR A 3 27.23 50.25 23.55
N GLY A 4 27.70 51.04 22.56
CA GLY A 4 27.53 52.49 22.36
C GLY A 4 28.78 53.20 21.81
N GLU A 5 28.54 54.18 20.91
CA GLU A 5 29.45 55.28 20.53
C GLU A 5 30.78 54.90 19.80
N SER A 6 31.45 55.76 19.02
CA SER A 6 31.22 57.17 18.66
C SER A 6 31.63 57.49 17.20
N THR A 7 31.40 58.73 16.77
CA THR A 7 31.50 59.26 15.40
C THR A 7 32.81 60.02 15.07
N GLN A 8 33.14 60.05 13.76
CA GLN A 8 33.70 61.18 12.98
C GLN A 8 35.22 61.54 12.95
N SER A 9 35.56 62.19 11.81
CA SER A 9 36.81 62.89 11.42
C SER A 9 38.06 62.03 11.14
N SER A 10 38.92 62.35 10.17
CA SER A 10 38.87 63.31 9.03
C SER A 10 39.70 62.74 7.87
N ASP A 11 39.14 62.60 6.67
CA ASP A 11 39.34 63.51 5.52
C ASP A 11 40.80 63.73 5.08
N GLN A 12 41.25 63.08 3.99
CA GLN A 12 41.59 63.72 2.69
C GLN A 12 42.39 62.82 1.73
N THR A 13 42.01 62.90 0.44
CA THR A 13 42.81 62.64 -0.78
C THR A 13 43.67 61.36 -0.88
N ALA A 14 43.07 60.27 -1.37
CA ALA A 14 43.75 59.33 -2.26
C ALA A 14 42.74 58.65 -3.22
N THR A 15 42.84 58.92 -4.53
CA THR A 15 42.09 58.18 -5.56
C THR A 15 42.71 56.81 -5.80
N MET A 16 42.48 55.88 -4.88
CA MET A 16 42.91 54.48 -5.00
C MET A 16 41.85 53.66 -5.74
N SER A 17 42.28 52.75 -6.61
CA SER A 17 41.41 52.01 -7.53
C SER A 17 40.62 50.89 -6.84
N SER A 18 39.41 50.60 -7.34
CA SER A 18 38.53 49.52 -6.86
C SER A 18 38.99 48.11 -7.28
N VAL A 19 40.29 47.90 -7.48
CA VAL A 19 40.87 46.62 -7.91
C VAL A 19 41.03 45.71 -6.68
N THR A 20 40.21 44.66 -6.59
CA THR A 20 40.34 43.68 -5.50
C THR A 20 41.57 42.77 -5.70
N PRO A 21 42.10 42.11 -4.65
CA PRO A 21 43.22 41.16 -4.79
C PRO A 21 42.94 40.02 -5.78
N LEU A 22 41.67 39.69 -6.01
CA LEU A 22 41.26 38.70 -7.02
C LEU A 22 41.35 39.27 -8.44
N HIS A 23 40.96 40.53 -8.67
CA HIS A 23 41.21 41.21 -9.94
C HIS A 23 42.72 41.30 -10.23
N ASP A 24 43.53 41.68 -9.24
CA ASP A 24 45.00 41.69 -9.36
C ASP A 24 45.58 40.31 -9.75
N ALA A 25 45.13 39.25 -9.08
CA ALA A 25 45.58 37.88 -9.36
C ALA A 25 45.18 37.41 -10.78
N VAL A 26 43.99 37.80 -11.26
CA VAL A 26 43.56 37.55 -12.64
C VAL A 26 44.38 38.39 -13.64
N CYS A 27 44.61 39.67 -13.37
CA CYS A 27 45.37 40.56 -14.25
C CYS A 27 46.82 40.10 -14.45
N HIS A 28 47.43 39.48 -13.44
CA HIS A 28 48.76 38.87 -13.53
C HIS A 28 48.77 37.42 -14.06
N GLY A 29 47.62 36.89 -14.53
CA GLY A 29 47.51 35.52 -15.06
C GLY A 29 47.79 34.42 -14.02
N ASN A 30 47.77 34.74 -12.72
CA ASN A 30 48.26 33.85 -11.68
C ASN A 30 47.16 32.91 -11.16
N LEU A 31 46.88 31.85 -11.94
CA LEU A 31 45.88 30.82 -11.60
C LEU A 31 46.07 30.23 -10.19
N LYS A 32 47.30 30.11 -9.69
CA LYS A 32 47.56 29.60 -8.32
C LYS A 32 47.03 30.57 -7.25
N LYS A 33 47.35 31.87 -7.37
CA LYS A 33 46.84 32.94 -6.49
C LYS A 33 45.32 33.09 -6.62
N VAL A 34 44.75 32.87 -7.81
CA VAL A 34 43.29 32.81 -8.01
C VAL A 34 42.68 31.61 -7.26
N HIS A 35 43.21 30.40 -7.40
CA HIS A 35 42.71 29.23 -6.66
C HIS A 35 42.77 29.40 -5.14
N GLU A 36 43.82 30.07 -4.63
CA GLU A 36 43.99 30.40 -3.23
C GLU A 36 42.92 31.39 -2.74
N LEU A 37 42.79 32.54 -3.40
CA LEU A 37 41.79 33.56 -3.05
C LEU A 37 40.34 33.06 -3.13
N VAL A 38 40.02 32.20 -4.12
CA VAL A 38 38.69 31.59 -4.23
C VAL A 38 38.44 30.57 -3.11
N ARG A 39 39.45 29.83 -2.64
CA ARG A 39 39.33 28.98 -1.43
C ARG A 39 39.15 29.80 -0.16
N SER A 40 39.76 30.98 -0.07
CA SER A 40 39.58 31.94 1.03
C SER A 40 38.26 32.71 0.99
N GLY A 41 37.31 32.35 0.10
CA GLY A 41 35.98 32.96 0.05
C GLY A 41 35.91 34.33 -0.61
N ALA A 42 36.86 34.68 -1.48
CA ALA A 42 36.81 35.94 -2.22
C ALA A 42 35.54 36.05 -3.09
N ASN A 43 34.83 37.18 -2.96
CA ASN A 43 33.57 37.43 -3.67
C ASN A 43 33.80 37.58 -5.19
N LEU A 44 33.22 36.65 -5.97
CA LEU A 44 33.43 36.50 -7.41
C LEU A 44 32.61 37.48 -8.26
N GLY A 45 31.52 38.03 -7.72
CA GLY A 45 30.69 39.08 -8.31
C GLY A 45 31.19 40.50 -8.04
N THR A 46 32.34 40.68 -7.39
CA THR A 46 32.97 42.01 -7.21
C THR A 46 33.28 42.67 -8.55
N ARG A 47 33.28 44.01 -8.59
CA ARG A 47 33.47 44.79 -9.81
C ARG A 47 34.71 45.69 -9.74
N ASP A 48 35.47 45.79 -10.83
CA ASP A 48 36.52 46.79 -11.03
C ASP A 48 35.95 48.20 -11.32
N SER A 49 36.82 49.16 -11.64
CA SER A 49 36.42 50.55 -11.98
C SER A 49 35.70 50.70 -13.32
N LEU A 50 35.72 49.67 -14.17
CA LEU A 50 34.98 49.58 -15.44
C LEU A 50 33.69 48.75 -15.30
N GLY A 51 33.43 48.20 -14.11
CA GLY A 51 32.28 47.37 -13.79
C GLY A 51 32.48 45.88 -14.07
N HIS A 52 33.67 45.48 -14.55
CA HIS A 52 33.98 44.09 -14.89
C HIS A 52 34.09 43.22 -13.63
N THR A 53 33.66 41.96 -13.72
CA THR A 53 34.03 40.92 -12.74
C THR A 53 35.40 40.31 -13.01
N PRO A 54 36.01 39.56 -12.07
CA PRO A 54 37.21 38.78 -12.32
C PRO A 54 37.08 37.83 -13.52
N LEU A 55 35.88 37.28 -13.78
CA LEU A 55 35.61 36.48 -14.98
C LEU A 55 35.65 37.32 -16.27
N MET A 56 35.07 38.52 -16.26
CA MET A 56 35.17 39.45 -17.39
C MET A 56 36.61 39.91 -17.64
N CYS A 57 37.41 40.11 -16.58
CA CYS A 57 38.84 40.42 -16.73
C CYS A 57 39.63 39.23 -17.32
N ALA A 58 39.33 37.99 -16.90
CA ALA A 58 39.93 36.79 -17.50
C ALA A 58 39.55 36.64 -18.99
N VAL A 59 38.30 36.97 -19.36
CA VAL A 59 37.84 37.06 -20.76
C VAL A 59 38.56 38.17 -21.52
N ALA A 60 38.71 39.37 -20.94
CA ALA A 60 39.42 40.50 -21.54
C ALA A 60 40.87 40.14 -21.89
N LEU A 61 41.58 39.52 -20.94
CA LEU A 61 43.01 39.18 -21.04
C LEU A 61 43.29 37.83 -21.73
N ASP A 62 42.27 37.19 -22.32
CA ASP A 62 42.36 35.88 -23.01
C ASP A 62 42.81 34.71 -22.11
N TYR A 63 42.72 34.87 -20.79
CA TYR A 63 43.09 33.85 -19.79
C TYR A 63 42.01 32.78 -19.63
N LYS A 64 41.77 32.03 -20.70
CA LYS A 64 40.77 30.95 -20.82
C LYS A 64 40.72 30.03 -19.60
N HIS A 65 41.89 29.55 -19.16
CA HIS A 65 42.00 28.59 -18.04
C HIS A 65 41.61 29.19 -16.68
N ILE A 66 41.73 30.51 -16.51
CA ILE A 66 41.23 31.23 -15.32
C ILE A 66 39.70 31.39 -15.45
N ALA A 67 39.21 31.74 -16.64
CA ALA A 67 37.78 31.91 -16.90
C ALA A 67 36.98 30.60 -16.71
N GLU A 68 37.51 29.46 -17.19
CA GLU A 68 36.93 28.11 -17.01
C GLU A 68 36.98 27.62 -15.55
N PHE A 69 37.90 28.13 -14.72
CA PHE A 69 37.89 27.86 -13.27
C PHE A 69 36.85 28.74 -12.54
N LEU A 70 36.79 30.04 -12.88
CA LEU A 70 35.89 30.99 -12.22
C LEU A 70 34.41 30.68 -12.51
N SER A 71 34.03 30.40 -13.75
CA SER A 71 32.62 30.06 -14.09
C SER A 71 32.10 28.86 -13.31
N LYS A 72 32.95 27.85 -13.06
CA LYS A 72 32.64 26.63 -12.28
C LYS A 72 32.63 26.84 -10.76
N LYS A 73 32.80 28.09 -10.31
CA LYS A 73 32.72 28.51 -8.90
C LYS A 73 31.79 29.69 -8.65
N MET A 74 31.41 30.42 -9.70
CA MET A 74 30.43 31.51 -9.66
C MET A 74 29.01 30.97 -9.52
N SER A 75 28.18 31.67 -8.74
CA SER A 75 26.75 31.40 -8.66
C SER A 75 25.98 32.05 -9.83
N TYR A 76 24.69 31.74 -9.93
CA TYR A 76 23.76 32.42 -10.83
C TYR A 76 23.81 33.96 -10.66
N GLN A 77 23.97 34.46 -9.42
CA GLN A 77 24.01 35.89 -9.15
C GLN A 77 25.31 36.54 -9.63
N ASP A 78 26.45 35.83 -9.49
CA ASP A 78 27.76 36.32 -9.93
C ASP A 78 27.89 36.35 -11.47
N LEU A 79 27.34 35.35 -12.17
CA LEU A 79 27.34 35.30 -13.64
C LEU A 79 26.40 36.34 -14.28
N ASN A 80 25.35 36.76 -13.57
CA ASN A 80 24.39 37.76 -14.01
C ASN A 80 24.84 39.22 -13.72
N VAL A 81 26.10 39.40 -13.33
CA VAL A 81 26.73 40.73 -13.24
C VAL A 81 27.01 41.29 -14.64
N MET A 82 26.71 42.58 -14.82
CA MET A 82 26.96 43.33 -16.06
C MET A 82 27.88 44.52 -15.79
N ASP A 83 28.73 44.88 -16.76
CA ASP A 83 29.67 46.00 -16.65
C ASP A 83 29.01 47.40 -16.71
N ASN A 84 29.81 48.47 -16.70
CA ASN A 84 29.31 49.85 -16.77
C ASN A 84 28.65 50.23 -18.12
N ALA A 85 28.75 49.36 -19.14
CA ALA A 85 28.04 49.43 -20.41
C ALA A 85 26.88 48.41 -20.50
N GLN A 86 26.48 47.82 -19.37
CA GLN A 86 25.49 46.73 -19.26
C GLN A 86 25.79 45.49 -20.11
N ARG A 87 27.07 45.24 -20.42
CA ARG A 87 27.50 44.01 -21.10
C ARG A 87 27.69 42.91 -20.05
N ASN A 88 26.99 41.79 -20.22
CA ASN A 88 27.30 40.56 -19.50
C ASN A 88 28.54 39.85 -20.10
N VAL A 89 28.96 38.74 -19.49
CA VAL A 89 30.16 38.00 -19.92
C VAL A 89 30.09 37.50 -21.38
N LEU A 90 28.91 37.10 -21.87
CA LEU A 90 28.73 36.65 -23.27
C LEU A 90 28.87 37.82 -24.26
N HIS A 91 28.40 39.01 -23.90
CA HIS A 91 28.63 40.23 -24.69
C HIS A 91 30.12 40.58 -24.75
N MET A 92 30.86 40.41 -23.66
CA MET A 92 32.32 40.60 -23.63
C MET A 92 33.04 39.58 -24.54
N MET A 93 32.71 38.28 -24.43
CA MET A 93 33.28 37.24 -25.28
C MET A 93 32.96 37.46 -26.78
N ALA A 94 31.78 37.99 -27.11
CA ALA A 94 31.40 38.39 -28.46
C ALA A 94 32.13 39.64 -28.97
N PHE A 95 32.29 40.66 -28.11
CA PHE A 95 32.96 41.92 -28.45
C PHE A 95 34.46 41.75 -28.71
N LEU A 96 35.09 40.82 -27.98
CA LEU A 96 36.54 40.57 -27.96
C LEU A 96 37.01 39.42 -28.85
N ASP A 97 36.08 38.73 -29.54
CA ASP A 97 36.32 37.47 -30.26
C ASP A 97 37.02 36.40 -29.40
N ARG A 98 36.29 35.86 -28.42
CA ARG A 98 36.74 34.76 -27.54
C ARG A 98 35.95 33.48 -27.85
N PRO A 99 36.32 32.72 -28.91
CA PRO A 99 35.62 31.51 -29.33
C PRO A 99 35.96 30.33 -28.40
N TRP A 100 35.34 30.32 -27.21
CA TRP A 100 35.50 29.28 -26.19
C TRP A 100 34.16 28.53 -25.98
N PRO A 101 33.82 27.51 -26.79
CA PRO A 101 32.49 26.92 -26.81
C PRO A 101 32.04 26.36 -25.46
N GLN A 102 32.91 25.59 -24.79
CA GLN A 102 32.58 25.00 -23.49
C GLN A 102 32.25 26.07 -22.44
N LEU A 103 33.01 27.17 -22.38
CA LEU A 103 32.72 28.25 -21.43
C LEU A 103 31.38 28.94 -21.75
N MET A 104 31.10 29.17 -23.03
CA MET A 104 29.80 29.74 -23.44
C MET A 104 28.64 28.80 -23.10
N GLN A 105 28.83 27.48 -23.27
CA GLN A 105 27.84 26.45 -22.94
C GLN A 105 27.63 26.32 -21.43
N ASP A 106 28.71 26.25 -20.64
CA ASP A 106 28.69 26.18 -19.16
C ASP A 106 28.00 27.43 -18.56
N ILE A 107 28.21 28.61 -19.15
CA ILE A 107 27.56 29.86 -18.73
C ILE A 107 26.09 29.91 -19.18
N SER A 108 25.78 29.47 -20.41
CA SER A 108 24.42 29.52 -20.96
C SER A 108 23.50 28.45 -20.36
N SER A 109 24.02 27.30 -19.92
CA SER A 109 23.24 26.29 -19.21
C SER A 109 22.91 26.72 -17.78
N MET A 110 23.83 27.39 -17.09
CA MET A 110 23.62 27.91 -15.74
C MET A 110 22.83 29.23 -15.71
N CYS A 111 22.92 30.06 -16.74
CA CYS A 111 22.20 31.35 -16.84
C CYS A 111 21.68 31.63 -18.27
N PRO A 112 20.61 30.95 -18.74
CA PRO A 112 20.16 31.06 -20.13
C PRO A 112 19.66 32.45 -20.55
N ASN A 113 19.19 33.24 -19.58
CA ASN A 113 18.74 34.63 -19.79
C ASN A 113 19.87 35.56 -20.27
N LEU A 114 21.15 35.21 -20.08
CA LEU A 114 22.29 36.00 -20.56
C LEU A 114 22.36 36.09 -22.10
N LEU A 115 21.77 35.13 -22.82
CA LEU A 115 21.69 35.14 -24.29
C LEU A 115 20.75 36.26 -24.80
N GLN A 116 19.64 36.46 -24.10
CA GLN A 116 18.56 37.37 -24.50
C GLN A 116 18.67 38.79 -23.91
N GLN A 117 19.55 38.99 -22.92
CA GLN A 117 19.92 40.33 -22.44
C GLN A 117 20.54 41.18 -23.55
N THR A 118 20.33 42.50 -23.47
CA THR A 118 20.95 43.51 -24.33
C THR A 118 21.92 44.39 -23.54
N ASP A 119 22.95 44.90 -24.23
CA ASP A 119 23.81 45.95 -23.68
C ASP A 119 23.15 47.34 -23.69
N LYS A 120 23.86 48.35 -23.18
CA LYS A 120 23.42 49.76 -23.15
C LYS A 120 23.12 50.38 -24.52
N THR A 121 23.46 49.71 -25.63
CA THR A 121 23.12 50.11 -27.01
C THR A 121 21.93 49.33 -27.59
N GLY A 122 21.33 48.42 -26.83
CA GLY A 122 20.20 47.59 -27.25
C GLY A 122 20.59 46.35 -28.08
N LEU A 123 21.88 45.98 -28.09
CA LEU A 123 22.38 44.83 -28.86
C LEU A 123 22.56 43.62 -27.95
N ARG A 124 22.12 42.42 -28.38
CA ARG A 124 22.44 41.17 -27.68
C ARG A 124 23.85 40.70 -28.03
N SER A 125 24.38 39.75 -27.25
CA SER A 125 25.68 39.11 -27.50
C SER A 125 25.83 38.56 -28.93
N LYS A 126 24.77 37.95 -29.50
CA LYS A 126 24.70 37.49 -30.89
C LYS A 126 24.81 38.61 -31.92
N ASP A 127 24.18 39.76 -31.66
CA ASP A 127 24.18 40.91 -32.57
C ASP A 127 25.57 41.59 -32.63
N ILE A 128 26.28 41.62 -31.49
CA ILE A 128 27.70 42.01 -31.44
C ILE A 128 28.56 41.00 -32.21
N ALA A 129 28.38 39.70 -31.95
CA ALA A 129 29.15 38.65 -32.62
C ALA A 129 28.96 38.68 -34.14
N ARG A 130 27.73 38.90 -34.63
CA ARG A 130 27.38 38.99 -36.06
C ARG A 130 28.19 40.07 -36.79
N ARG A 131 28.52 41.16 -36.09
CA ARG A 131 29.26 42.31 -36.62
C ARG A 131 30.79 42.18 -36.54
N ARG A 132 31.33 41.16 -35.85
CA ARG A 132 32.77 41.01 -35.61
C ARG A 132 33.35 39.62 -35.86
N SER A 133 32.72 38.56 -35.35
CA SER A 133 33.24 37.19 -35.41
C SER A 133 32.20 36.19 -35.88
N ARG A 134 32.37 35.71 -37.12
CA ARG A 134 31.56 34.62 -37.69
C ARG A 134 31.75 33.29 -36.92
N ARG A 135 32.82 33.15 -36.13
CA ARG A 135 33.08 31.97 -35.29
C ARG A 135 32.29 32.03 -33.99
N VAL A 136 32.35 33.14 -33.26
CA VAL A 136 31.55 33.34 -32.04
C VAL A 136 30.06 33.42 -32.37
N TYR A 137 29.68 34.07 -33.48
CA TYR A 137 28.29 34.14 -33.93
C TYR A 137 27.65 32.76 -34.06
N LYS A 138 28.32 31.80 -34.71
CA LYS A 138 27.83 30.43 -34.84
C LYS A 138 27.63 29.73 -33.49
N ILE A 139 28.55 29.93 -32.54
CA ILE A 139 28.46 29.31 -31.21
C ILE A 139 27.24 29.85 -30.45
N ILE A 140 27.05 31.17 -30.43
CA ILE A 140 25.90 31.80 -29.76
C ILE A 140 24.58 31.46 -30.49
N GLU A 141 24.59 31.41 -31.82
CA GLU A 141 23.44 30.99 -32.64
C GLU A 141 23.01 29.54 -32.35
N GLN A 142 23.97 28.62 -32.20
CA GLN A 142 23.70 27.22 -31.82
C GLN A 142 23.17 27.11 -30.37
N LEU A 143 23.73 27.88 -29.42
CA LEU A 143 23.28 27.88 -28.03
C LEU A 143 21.87 28.49 -27.87
N GLU A 144 21.55 29.55 -28.62
CA GLU A 144 20.18 30.08 -28.70
C GLU A 144 19.22 29.04 -29.27
N GLN A 145 19.54 28.43 -30.43
CA GLN A 145 18.69 27.43 -31.07
C GLN A 145 18.44 26.21 -30.16
N GLN A 146 19.48 25.70 -29.49
CA GLN A 146 19.34 24.62 -28.51
C GLN A 146 18.45 25.04 -27.33
N HIS A 147 18.59 26.27 -26.80
CA HIS A 147 17.75 26.71 -25.69
C HIS A 147 16.30 26.94 -26.11
N GLU A 148 16.06 27.55 -27.26
CA GLU A 148 14.72 27.79 -27.81
C GLU A 148 14.00 26.47 -28.11
N GLN A 149 14.70 25.47 -28.68
CA GLN A 149 14.18 24.12 -28.87
C GLN A 149 13.82 23.46 -27.53
N ILE A 150 14.74 23.43 -26.55
CA ILE A 150 14.51 22.84 -25.23
C ILE A 150 13.32 23.50 -24.51
N GLN A 151 13.14 24.82 -24.62
CA GLN A 151 12.00 25.52 -24.02
C GLN A 151 10.68 25.22 -24.76
N GLN A 152 10.72 25.06 -26.08
CA GLN A 152 9.56 24.68 -26.88
C GLN A 152 9.11 23.24 -26.58
N GLU A 153 10.05 22.30 -26.51
CA GLU A 153 9.81 20.91 -26.12
C GLU A 153 9.26 20.80 -24.70
N ARG A 154 9.86 21.53 -23.74
CA ARG A 154 9.34 21.64 -22.36
C ARG A 154 7.91 22.17 -22.32
N LYS A 155 7.60 23.21 -23.09
CA LYS A 155 6.25 23.81 -23.13
C LYS A 155 5.23 22.86 -23.77
N GLN A 156 5.59 22.15 -24.83
CA GLN A 156 4.75 21.12 -25.44
C GLN A 156 4.50 19.95 -24.48
N HIS A 157 5.55 19.45 -23.80
CA HIS A 157 5.44 18.41 -22.79
C HIS A 157 4.57 18.85 -21.61
N GLN A 158 4.78 20.05 -21.05
CA GLN A 158 3.95 20.58 -19.96
C GLN A 158 2.47 20.71 -20.38
N GLN A 159 2.19 21.13 -21.62
CA GLN A 159 0.83 21.17 -22.15
C GLN A 159 0.22 19.76 -22.25
N TYR A 160 0.93 18.79 -22.81
CA TYR A 160 0.52 17.38 -22.89
C TYR A 160 0.24 16.78 -21.49
N THR A 161 1.18 16.92 -20.57
CA THR A 161 1.12 16.43 -19.19
C THR A 161 0.01 17.07 -18.36
N ALA A 162 -0.31 18.35 -18.59
CA ALA A 162 -1.43 19.06 -17.96
C ALA A 162 -2.80 18.77 -18.60
N ARG A 163 -2.82 18.29 -19.86
CA ARG A 163 -4.05 17.86 -20.55
C ARG A 163 -4.45 16.44 -20.14
N ILE A 164 -3.51 15.48 -20.19
CA ILE A 164 -3.76 14.10 -19.73
C ILE A 164 -4.16 14.06 -18.26
N ALA A 165 -3.65 14.95 -17.41
CA ALA A 165 -4.05 15.06 -16.01
C ALA A 165 -5.56 15.34 -15.79
N LYS A 166 -6.25 15.94 -16.77
CA LYS A 166 -7.70 16.21 -16.70
C LYS A 166 -8.55 15.08 -17.26
N ASN A 167 -7.96 14.15 -18.02
CA ASN A 167 -8.69 13.07 -18.65
C ASN A 167 -9.00 11.97 -17.63
N ILE A 168 -10.23 11.46 -17.71
CA ILE A 168 -10.78 10.43 -16.84
C ILE A 168 -11.19 9.23 -17.69
N ASP A 169 -10.91 8.04 -17.18
CA ASP A 169 -11.36 6.78 -17.77
C ASP A 169 -12.35 6.07 -16.84
N ASN A 170 -13.32 5.36 -17.42
CA ASN A 170 -14.39 4.69 -16.69
C ASN A 170 -14.32 3.17 -16.98
N PRO A 171 -13.52 2.40 -16.23
CA PRO A 171 -13.34 0.97 -16.46
C PRO A 171 -14.62 0.15 -16.25
N CYS A 172 -14.75 -0.91 -17.07
CA CYS A 172 -15.82 -1.90 -17.02
C CYS A 172 -15.22 -3.30 -16.80
N ASP A 173 -14.45 -3.48 -15.72
CA ASP A 173 -13.69 -4.71 -15.51
C ASP A 173 -14.46 -5.72 -14.63
N ILE A 174 -14.69 -6.91 -15.20
CA ILE A 174 -15.45 -8.00 -14.57
C ILE A 174 -14.47 -8.94 -13.87
N THR A 175 -14.72 -9.23 -12.59
CA THR A 175 -14.01 -10.32 -11.88
C THR A 175 -14.98 -11.44 -11.57
N ILE A 176 -14.75 -12.60 -12.18
CA ILE A 176 -15.57 -13.82 -12.01
C ILE A 176 -14.87 -14.75 -11.02
N THR A 177 -15.60 -15.19 -10.00
CA THR A 177 -15.09 -16.11 -8.96
C THR A 177 -15.90 -17.40 -8.97
N VAL A 178 -15.26 -18.51 -9.37
CA VAL A 178 -15.90 -19.83 -9.48
C VAL A 178 -15.63 -20.67 -8.24
N VAL A 179 -16.69 -20.99 -7.50
CA VAL A 179 -16.65 -21.62 -6.17
C VAL A 179 -17.60 -22.82 -6.09
N GLY A 180 -17.45 -23.62 -5.03
CA GLY A 180 -18.14 -24.89 -4.86
C GLY A 180 -17.20 -26.02 -4.43
N HIS A 181 -17.76 -27.16 -4.03
CA HIS A 181 -17.00 -28.27 -3.44
C HIS A 181 -16.02 -28.95 -4.43
N GLN A 182 -15.10 -29.77 -3.92
CA GLN A 182 -14.28 -30.69 -4.73
C GLN A 182 -15.18 -31.61 -5.58
N GLY A 183 -14.79 -31.83 -6.84
CA GLY A 183 -15.44 -32.77 -7.76
C GLY A 183 -16.58 -32.19 -8.60
N VAL A 184 -17.16 -31.04 -8.26
CA VAL A 184 -18.36 -30.49 -8.92
C VAL A 184 -18.14 -29.98 -10.37
N GLY A 185 -16.91 -30.06 -10.90
CA GLY A 185 -16.58 -29.74 -12.29
C GLY A 185 -16.17 -28.29 -12.59
N LYS A 186 -15.79 -27.49 -11.57
CA LYS A 186 -15.48 -26.06 -11.70
C LYS A 186 -14.47 -25.73 -12.81
N SER A 187 -13.35 -26.42 -12.85
CA SER A 187 -12.31 -26.22 -13.86
C SER A 187 -12.74 -26.64 -15.27
N CYS A 188 -13.65 -27.61 -15.39
CA CYS A 188 -14.30 -27.93 -16.67
C CYS A 188 -15.20 -26.77 -17.13
N PHE A 189 -16.02 -26.24 -16.21
CA PHE A 189 -16.88 -25.08 -16.45
C PHE A 189 -16.07 -23.83 -16.84
N VAL A 190 -14.95 -23.54 -16.17
CA VAL A 190 -14.05 -22.43 -16.50
C VAL A 190 -13.44 -22.61 -17.89
N ARG A 191 -12.97 -23.81 -18.26
CA ARG A 191 -12.50 -24.08 -19.63
C ARG A 191 -13.59 -23.91 -20.68
N GLN A 192 -14.84 -24.28 -20.39
CA GLN A 192 -15.98 -24.02 -21.29
C GLN A 192 -16.28 -22.53 -21.45
N LEU A 193 -16.24 -21.74 -20.36
CA LEU A 193 -16.41 -20.28 -20.44
C LEU A 193 -15.31 -19.61 -21.27
N LYS A 194 -14.09 -20.18 -21.28
CA LYS A 194 -12.93 -19.77 -22.07
C LYS A 194 -12.89 -20.35 -23.50
N GLU A 195 -13.86 -21.21 -23.86
CA GLU A 195 -13.93 -21.97 -25.12
C GLU A 195 -12.70 -22.88 -25.38
N GLU A 196 -12.06 -23.36 -24.30
CA GLU A 196 -10.86 -24.22 -24.33
C GLU A 196 -11.18 -25.73 -24.43
N TYR A 197 -10.24 -26.49 -24.98
CA TYR A 197 -10.34 -27.95 -25.06
C TYR A 197 -10.24 -28.62 -23.67
N ILE A 198 -11.18 -29.53 -23.40
CA ILE A 198 -11.17 -30.42 -22.23
C ILE A 198 -10.59 -31.79 -22.63
N PRO A 199 -9.50 -32.25 -21.98
CA PRO A 199 -8.94 -33.57 -22.25
C PRO A 199 -9.85 -34.69 -21.71
N LYS A 200 -9.73 -35.89 -22.30
CA LYS A 200 -10.47 -37.09 -21.84
C LYS A 200 -10.15 -37.38 -20.37
N GLY A 201 -11.16 -37.32 -19.51
CA GLY A 201 -11.03 -37.46 -18.05
C GLY A 201 -11.12 -36.14 -17.27
N GLY A 202 -11.19 -34.99 -17.96
CA GLY A 202 -11.20 -33.67 -17.32
C GLY A 202 -9.81 -33.11 -17.03
N PRO A 203 -9.70 -31.85 -16.59
CA PRO A 203 -8.44 -31.11 -16.48
C PRO A 203 -7.57 -31.46 -15.27
N GLY A 204 -7.98 -32.44 -14.45
CA GLY A 204 -7.42 -32.69 -13.11
C GLY A 204 -8.22 -32.01 -12.01
N ALA A 205 -7.69 -32.00 -10.79
CA ALA A 205 -8.24 -31.28 -9.65
C ALA A 205 -7.34 -30.07 -9.32
N THR A 206 -7.93 -28.89 -9.16
CA THR A 206 -7.22 -27.64 -8.82
C THR A 206 -6.60 -27.71 -7.43
N ASP A 207 -5.28 -27.65 -7.37
CA ASP A 207 -4.56 -27.40 -6.12
C ASP A 207 -4.73 -25.90 -5.76
N THR A 208 -5.42 -25.65 -4.66
CA THR A 208 -5.77 -24.34 -4.08
C THR A 208 -6.53 -23.33 -4.94
N ALA A 209 -5.95 -22.84 -6.02
CA ALA A 209 -6.50 -21.81 -6.91
C ALA A 209 -5.70 -21.68 -8.21
N ASP A 210 -6.38 -21.41 -9.34
CA ASP A 210 -5.78 -20.97 -10.59
C ASP A 210 -6.44 -19.67 -11.07
N VAL A 211 -5.64 -18.67 -11.50
CA VAL A 211 -6.11 -17.30 -11.79
C VAL A 211 -5.76 -16.86 -13.20
N TYR A 212 -6.81 -16.54 -13.97
CA TYR A 212 -6.75 -16.07 -15.35
C TYR A 212 -7.02 -14.56 -15.38
N VAL A 213 -6.00 -13.76 -15.08
CA VAL A 213 -6.05 -12.29 -15.13
C VAL A 213 -6.26 -11.82 -16.57
N ASN A 214 -7.15 -10.84 -16.78
CA ASN A 214 -7.39 -10.13 -18.04
C ASN A 214 -7.45 -11.02 -19.29
N TYR A 215 -8.03 -12.22 -19.18
CA TYR A 215 -7.96 -13.26 -20.21
C TYR A 215 -8.96 -13.04 -21.37
N ILE A 216 -10.02 -12.26 -21.15
CA ILE A 216 -11.01 -11.92 -22.18
C ILE A 216 -11.19 -10.40 -22.23
N ALA A 217 -11.07 -9.85 -23.44
CA ALA A 217 -11.47 -8.49 -23.78
C ALA A 217 -12.94 -8.51 -24.21
N TYR A 218 -13.75 -7.54 -23.79
CA TYR A 218 -15.15 -7.46 -24.18
C TYR A 218 -15.70 -6.05 -24.34
N ASP A 219 -16.87 -5.94 -24.97
CA ASP A 219 -17.66 -4.72 -25.05
C ASP A 219 -18.95 -4.84 -24.20
N PRO A 220 -19.17 -3.94 -23.22
CA PRO A 220 -20.42 -3.91 -22.45
C PRO A 220 -21.64 -3.50 -23.30
N ASN A 221 -21.45 -2.91 -24.50
CA ASN A 221 -22.56 -2.45 -25.35
C ASN A 221 -23.07 -3.54 -26.30
N THR A 222 -22.16 -4.25 -27.00
CA THR A 222 -22.52 -5.31 -27.96
C THR A 222 -22.42 -6.72 -27.41
N GLY A 223 -21.80 -6.92 -26.23
CA GLY A 223 -21.52 -8.26 -25.68
C GLY A 223 -20.47 -9.05 -26.48
N PHE A 224 -19.80 -8.41 -27.45
CA PHE A 224 -18.68 -9.01 -28.19
C PHE A 224 -17.53 -9.32 -27.23
N ARG A 225 -16.85 -10.46 -27.46
CA ARG A 225 -15.77 -10.97 -26.61
C ARG A 225 -14.64 -11.51 -27.49
N GLN A 226 -13.39 -11.29 -27.07
CA GLN A 226 -12.18 -11.80 -27.72
C GLN A 226 -11.22 -12.34 -26.66
N THR A 227 -10.73 -13.56 -26.85
CA THR A 227 -9.70 -14.18 -26.00
C THR A 227 -8.34 -13.49 -26.19
N ILE A 228 -7.62 -13.30 -25.09
CA ILE A 228 -6.34 -12.60 -25.04
C ILE A 228 -5.19 -13.63 -24.94
N HIS A 229 -4.24 -13.55 -25.88
CA HIS A 229 -2.99 -14.34 -25.86
C HIS A 229 -1.87 -13.61 -25.09
N GLU A 230 -0.68 -14.19 -24.94
CA GLU A 230 0.37 -13.74 -23.99
C GLU A 230 0.79 -12.25 -24.14
N ASP A 231 0.94 -11.73 -25.37
CA ASP A 231 1.21 -10.29 -25.61
C ASP A 231 -0.02 -9.37 -25.43
N GLY A 232 -1.20 -9.97 -25.34
CA GLY A 232 -2.47 -9.31 -25.61
C GLY A 232 -2.86 -8.29 -24.53
N GLU A 233 -2.46 -8.50 -23.27
CA GLU A 233 -2.66 -7.51 -22.21
C GLU A 233 -1.98 -6.17 -22.55
N ILE A 234 -0.71 -6.21 -23.00
CA ILE A 234 0.05 -5.02 -23.42
C ILE A 234 -0.62 -4.36 -24.63
N LYS A 235 -0.94 -5.15 -25.67
CA LYS A 235 -1.60 -4.67 -26.89
C LYS A 235 -2.96 -4.00 -26.61
N MET A 236 -3.70 -4.49 -25.61
CA MET A 236 -4.97 -3.90 -25.17
C MET A 236 -4.80 -2.69 -24.25
N GLY A 237 -3.77 -2.65 -23.41
CA GLY A 237 -3.41 -1.46 -22.63
C GLY A 237 -3.04 -0.27 -23.52
N SER A 238 -2.23 -0.49 -24.55
CA SER A 238 -1.94 0.52 -25.58
C SER A 238 -3.21 1.05 -26.26
N ARG A 239 -4.18 0.17 -26.57
CA ARG A 239 -5.49 0.58 -27.12
C ARG A 239 -6.31 1.43 -26.14
N ARG A 240 -6.31 1.10 -24.85
CA ARG A 240 -6.99 1.89 -23.79
C ARG A 240 -6.38 3.28 -23.66
N LEU A 241 -5.05 3.39 -23.74
CA LEU A 241 -4.35 4.68 -23.77
C LEU A 241 -4.69 5.48 -25.04
N ARG A 242 -4.70 4.84 -26.22
CA ARG A 242 -5.11 5.50 -27.48
C ARG A 242 -6.55 6.04 -27.40
N GLN A 243 -7.50 5.28 -26.85
CA GLN A 243 -8.89 5.74 -26.63
C GLN A 243 -9.00 6.98 -25.73
N ILE A 244 -8.03 7.25 -24.85
CA ILE A 244 -7.99 8.47 -24.02
C ILE A 244 -7.42 9.66 -24.81
N VAL A 245 -6.46 9.42 -25.72
CA VAL A 245 -5.89 10.42 -26.62
C VAL A 245 -6.86 10.81 -27.73
N ASP A 246 -7.53 9.84 -28.35
CA ASP A 246 -8.48 10.06 -29.46
C ASP A 246 -9.72 10.84 -29.02
N ARG A 247 -10.17 10.65 -27.77
CA ARG A 247 -11.24 11.47 -27.15
C ARG A 247 -10.85 12.95 -27.13
N HIS A 248 -9.65 13.25 -26.63
CA HIS A 248 -9.12 14.61 -26.57
C HIS A 248 -8.97 15.25 -27.96
N GLN A 249 -8.52 14.50 -28.97
CA GLN A 249 -8.44 15.03 -30.35
C GLN A 249 -9.83 15.38 -30.92
N LYS A 250 -10.85 14.56 -30.65
CA LYS A 250 -12.23 14.82 -31.07
C LYS A 250 -12.81 16.06 -30.34
N GLU A 251 -12.49 16.24 -29.06
CA GLU A 251 -12.92 17.39 -28.26
C GLU A 251 -12.20 18.70 -28.64
N GLU A 252 -10.89 18.69 -28.91
CA GLU A 252 -10.20 19.89 -29.43
C GLU A 252 -10.76 20.29 -30.80
N ASN A 253 -10.94 19.34 -31.73
CA ASN A 253 -11.49 19.65 -33.06
C ASN A 253 -12.94 20.17 -32.99
N ALA A 254 -13.78 19.65 -32.09
CA ALA A 254 -15.13 20.15 -31.87
C ALA A 254 -15.19 21.56 -31.25
N SER A 255 -14.08 22.02 -30.64
CA SER A 255 -13.93 23.39 -30.12
C SER A 255 -13.36 24.39 -31.15
N VAL A 256 -13.05 23.94 -32.38
CA VAL A 256 -12.49 24.76 -33.46
C VAL A 256 -13.29 24.59 -34.77
N GLU A 257 -14.61 24.81 -34.70
CA GLU A 257 -15.37 25.17 -35.91
C GLU A 257 -15.23 26.68 -36.18
N PRO A 258 -14.96 27.11 -37.43
CA PRO A 258 -14.82 28.52 -37.76
C PRO A 258 -16.18 29.21 -37.82
N SER A 259 -16.29 30.39 -37.20
CA SER A 259 -17.49 31.22 -37.25
C SER A 259 -17.84 31.64 -38.68
N ALA A 260 -19.00 31.22 -39.18
CA ALA A 260 -19.52 31.68 -40.45
C ALA A 260 -20.21 33.05 -40.30
N ASP A 261 -19.75 34.04 -41.06
CA ASP A 261 -20.57 35.19 -41.46
C ASP A 261 -20.07 35.78 -42.81
N ALA A 262 -20.92 36.56 -43.49
CA ALA A 262 -20.78 36.89 -44.93
C ALA A 262 -20.56 38.42 -45.16
N PRO A 263 -20.95 39.07 -46.29
CA PRO A 263 -21.04 38.66 -47.71
C PRO A 263 -20.28 39.64 -48.68
N GLY A 264 -20.07 39.28 -49.97
CA GLY A 264 -19.45 40.21 -50.94
C GLY A 264 -19.57 39.87 -52.44
N ARG A 265 -20.28 40.73 -53.20
CA ARG A 265 -20.51 40.73 -54.67
C ARG A 265 -19.23 40.55 -55.52
N HIS A 266 -19.24 39.93 -56.71
CA HIS A 266 -19.78 40.51 -57.97
C HIS A 266 -19.90 39.48 -59.14
N HIS A 267 -20.57 39.86 -60.23
CA HIS A 267 -20.54 39.19 -61.55
C HIS A 267 -19.11 39.20 -62.16
N ASP A 268 -18.65 38.28 -63.01
CA ASP A 268 -19.17 38.05 -64.38
C ASP A 268 -18.62 36.78 -65.09
N LYS A 269 -19.36 36.36 -66.14
CA LYS A 269 -18.95 35.73 -67.43
C LYS A 269 -18.18 34.37 -67.56
N GLU A 270 -18.88 33.46 -68.26
CA GLU A 270 -18.51 32.77 -69.53
C GLU A 270 -17.36 31.73 -69.63
N GLU A 271 -17.80 30.47 -69.85
CA GLU A 271 -17.38 29.50 -70.90
C GLU A 271 -16.09 28.65 -70.85
N ALA A 272 -16.24 27.46 -71.48
CA ALA A 272 -15.24 26.61 -72.15
C ALA A 272 -14.05 26.00 -71.35
N SER A 273 -14.30 24.78 -70.86
CA SER A 273 -13.68 23.48 -71.25
C SER A 273 -12.69 23.42 -72.45
N PRO A 274 -12.09 22.25 -72.83
CA PRO A 274 -12.16 20.89 -72.24
C PRO A 274 -10.80 20.18 -72.05
N ASN A 275 -10.78 19.00 -71.41
CA ASN A 275 -10.38 17.72 -72.05
C ASN A 275 -10.17 16.56 -71.04
N THR A 276 -10.89 15.48 -71.29
CA THR A 276 -10.55 14.08 -70.94
C THR A 276 -10.05 13.40 -72.25
N PRO A 277 -9.87 12.06 -72.39
CA PRO A 277 -9.98 10.93 -71.45
C PRO A 277 -8.79 9.93 -71.57
N ASP A 278 -9.06 8.67 -71.25
CA ASP A 278 -8.48 7.43 -71.82
C ASP A 278 -7.24 6.74 -71.20
N LEU A 279 -7.14 5.39 -71.19
CA LEU A 279 -8.14 4.30 -71.01
C LEU A 279 -7.42 2.92 -70.93
N LEU A 280 -8.22 1.84 -70.81
CA LEU A 280 -7.94 0.42 -71.14
C LEU A 280 -7.23 -0.49 -70.09
N VAL A 281 -7.47 -1.82 -70.05
CA VAL A 281 -8.73 -2.61 -70.08
C VAL A 281 -8.45 -4.11 -69.82
N ALA A 282 -9.35 -4.78 -69.08
CA ALA A 282 -9.73 -6.20 -69.19
C ALA A 282 -11.10 -6.37 -68.49
N SER A 283 -12.17 -6.94 -69.06
CA SER A 283 -12.36 -8.28 -69.68
C SER A 283 -12.34 -9.39 -68.61
N ILE A 284 -13.36 -10.27 -68.45
CA ILE A 284 -14.45 -10.65 -69.38
C ILE A 284 -15.73 -11.16 -68.64
N ASN A 285 -16.84 -11.22 -69.38
CA ASN A 285 -18.13 -11.90 -69.13
C ASN A 285 -18.02 -13.32 -68.49
N ALA A 286 -19.07 -14.00 -67.99
CA ALA A 286 -20.42 -13.70 -67.45
C ALA A 286 -21.07 -15.08 -67.15
N LEU A 287 -22.23 -15.15 -66.46
CA LEU A 287 -23.30 -16.13 -66.77
C LEU A 287 -24.57 -15.88 -65.92
N THR A 288 -25.73 -15.92 -66.59
CA THR A 288 -27.08 -15.89 -66.01
C THR A 288 -27.75 -17.25 -66.18
N LEU A 289 -28.70 -17.60 -65.30
CA LEU A 289 -29.76 -18.56 -65.62
C LEU A 289 -31.05 -18.23 -64.86
N ASP A 290 -32.15 -18.37 -65.59
CA ASP A 290 -33.54 -17.91 -65.44
C ASP A 290 -34.26 -18.30 -64.12
N ALA A 291 -35.31 -17.64 -63.60
CA ALA A 291 -36.47 -16.90 -64.17
C ALA A 291 -37.58 -17.83 -64.76
N PRO A 292 -38.86 -17.39 -64.98
CA PRO A 292 -39.66 -16.28 -64.41
C PRO A 292 -41.11 -16.75 -63.99
N VAL A 293 -42.15 -15.92 -64.27
CA VAL A 293 -43.63 -16.17 -64.26
C VAL A 293 -44.38 -15.94 -62.92
N SER A 294 -45.52 -15.24 -62.82
CA SER A 294 -46.15 -14.20 -63.69
C SER A 294 -47.26 -13.41 -62.97
N ARG A 295 -47.44 -12.14 -63.38
CA ARG A 295 -48.65 -11.28 -63.36
C ARG A 295 -49.96 -11.81 -62.70
N LYS A 296 -50.56 -10.98 -61.84
CA LYS A 296 -51.88 -10.31 -62.11
C LYS A 296 -52.21 -9.18 -61.11
N LYS A 297 -53.29 -8.43 -61.39
CA LYS A 297 -53.75 -7.20 -60.70
C LYS A 297 -54.96 -7.46 -59.77
N THR A 298 -55.37 -6.41 -59.04
CA THR A 298 -56.66 -6.21 -58.31
C THR A 298 -56.95 -7.17 -57.13
N GLY A 299 -57.41 -6.75 -55.95
CA GLY A 299 -57.85 -5.43 -55.44
C GLY A 299 -59.37 -5.33 -55.24
N ILE A 300 -59.86 -4.42 -54.36
CA ILE A 300 -61.29 -4.11 -54.04
C ILE A 300 -61.95 -5.27 -53.22
N LYS A 301 -62.66 -5.12 -52.09
CA LYS A 301 -63.33 -4.02 -51.31
C LYS A 301 -63.70 -4.55 -49.87
N GLN A 302 -64.17 -3.83 -48.82
CA GLN A 302 -64.33 -2.40 -48.45
C GLN A 302 -64.75 -2.23 -46.94
N THR A 303 -64.31 -1.16 -46.24
CA THR A 303 -65.01 -0.45 -45.11
C THR A 303 -65.30 -1.16 -43.75
N PRO A 304 -65.70 -0.45 -42.64
CA PRO A 304 -66.00 0.99 -42.49
C PRO A 304 -65.40 1.79 -41.28
N LYS A 305 -65.49 3.13 -41.43
CA LYS A 305 -65.67 4.23 -40.42
C LYS A 305 -64.46 4.89 -39.73
N GLN A 306 -64.70 6.16 -39.32
CA GLN A 306 -63.75 7.22 -38.91
C GLN A 306 -64.39 8.14 -37.84
N VAL A 307 -63.58 8.86 -37.05
CA VAL A 307 -63.89 10.16 -36.38
C VAL A 307 -62.56 10.96 -36.30
N ARG A 308 -62.39 12.11 -37.01
CA ARG A 308 -62.35 13.53 -36.53
C ARG A 308 -61.55 13.77 -35.23
N ALA A 309 -60.53 14.66 -35.13
CA ALA A 309 -60.45 16.13 -35.36
C ALA A 309 -61.15 16.96 -34.25
N LYS A 310 -60.77 18.20 -33.84
CA LYS A 310 -60.04 19.34 -34.48
C LYS A 310 -59.71 20.44 -33.40
N VAL A 311 -59.12 21.60 -33.79
CA VAL A 311 -58.99 22.91 -33.04
C VAL A 311 -57.88 22.88 -31.92
N ARG A 312 -57.01 23.88 -31.58
CA ARG A 312 -56.97 25.39 -31.52
C ARG A 312 -57.73 25.97 -30.28
N GLU A 313 -57.46 27.13 -29.65
CA GLU A 313 -56.42 28.21 -29.72
C GLU A 313 -56.46 29.08 -28.41
N GLU A 314 -55.34 29.58 -27.82
CA GLU A 314 -54.74 30.96 -27.91
C GLU A 314 -54.87 31.78 -26.57
N VAL A 315 -54.15 32.91 -26.44
CA VAL A 315 -54.32 34.08 -25.50
C VAL A 315 -53.63 34.13 -24.09
N ASP A 316 -52.69 35.09 -24.00
CA ASP A 316 -52.20 36.03 -22.94
C ASP A 316 -52.37 35.92 -21.39
N GLN A 317 -51.36 36.49 -20.70
CA GLN A 317 -51.33 37.44 -19.53
C GLN A 317 -52.40 37.33 -18.40
N LYS A 318 -52.12 37.58 -17.10
CA LYS A 318 -51.46 38.77 -16.52
C LYS A 318 -51.13 38.69 -15.00
N GLU A 319 -50.79 39.85 -14.41
CA GLU A 319 -50.11 40.16 -13.15
C GLU A 319 -50.88 40.07 -11.80
N ILE A 320 -50.09 39.89 -10.72
CA ILE A 320 -50.15 40.31 -9.29
C ILE A 320 -51.40 41.07 -8.74
N PRO A 321 -51.82 40.82 -7.48
CA PRO A 321 -51.46 41.68 -6.32
C PRO A 321 -50.97 40.88 -5.09
N GLN A 322 -49.90 41.23 -4.37
CA GLN A 322 -49.66 42.37 -3.44
C GLN A 322 -50.27 42.24 -2.02
N GLN A 323 -49.38 42.11 -1.02
CA GLN A 323 -49.49 42.61 0.37
C GLN A 323 -50.55 41.92 1.30
N GLN A 324 -50.50 42.01 2.65
CA GLN A 324 -49.71 42.87 3.55
C GLN A 324 -49.34 42.16 4.90
N SER A 325 -48.59 42.85 5.77
CA SER A 325 -47.82 42.36 6.93
C SER A 325 -48.56 42.14 8.28
N SER A 326 -48.09 41.16 9.09
CA SER A 326 -47.78 41.27 10.55
C SER A 326 -47.47 39.89 11.16
N GLY A 327 -46.64 39.70 12.20
CA GLY A 327 -45.67 40.59 12.87
C GLY A 327 -44.72 39.78 13.78
N ASN A 328 -43.48 40.25 13.96
CA ASN A 328 -42.42 39.63 14.80
C ASN A 328 -42.54 40.09 16.29
N PRO A 329 -41.89 39.48 17.32
CA PRO A 329 -40.41 39.34 17.38
C PRO A 329 -39.78 38.20 18.24
N THR A 330 -38.43 38.20 18.32
CA THR A 330 -37.53 37.62 19.37
C THR A 330 -37.53 36.08 19.56
N SER A 331 -36.51 35.34 19.09
CA SER A 331 -35.13 35.16 19.62
C SER A 331 -35.04 34.18 20.81
N SER A 332 -34.15 33.18 20.82
CA SER A 332 -32.68 33.35 20.72
C SER A 332 -31.93 32.25 19.97
N GLU A 333 -30.92 32.65 19.16
CA GLU A 333 -29.84 31.79 18.67
C GLU A 333 -28.55 32.08 19.45
N VAL A 334 -27.68 31.07 19.64
CA VAL A 334 -26.32 31.25 20.20
C VAL A 334 -25.31 30.36 19.47
N GLN A 335 -24.53 31.00 18.60
CA GLN A 335 -23.11 30.74 18.29
C GLN A 335 -22.67 29.33 17.84
N HIS A 336 -22.39 29.20 16.54
CA HIS A 336 -21.13 28.59 16.09
C HIS A 336 -20.08 29.71 15.99
N ASP A 337 -18.89 29.51 16.55
CA ASP A 337 -17.77 30.45 16.41
C ASP A 337 -16.94 30.18 15.14
N ASP A 338 -16.40 31.25 14.53
CA ASP A 338 -15.70 31.23 13.25
C ASP A 338 -14.29 30.60 13.30
N ILE A 339 -13.88 29.97 12.20
CA ILE A 339 -12.48 29.62 11.92
C ILE A 339 -11.86 30.75 11.08
N PRO A 340 -10.84 31.49 11.58
CA PRO A 340 -10.34 32.68 10.88
C PRO A 340 -9.62 32.37 9.56
N GLN A 341 -10.13 32.93 8.45
CA GLN A 341 -9.35 33.12 7.23
C GLN A 341 -8.69 34.52 7.25
N GLU A 342 -7.40 34.60 7.57
CA GLU A 342 -6.40 35.44 6.88
C GLU A 342 -5.02 35.40 7.56
N GLN A 343 -4.01 34.84 6.87
CA GLN A 343 -2.66 35.41 6.92
C GLN A 343 -1.80 34.93 5.74
N ILE A 344 -1.66 35.79 4.72
CA ILE A 344 -0.78 35.52 3.57
C ILE A 344 0.68 35.67 4.03
N ARG A 345 1.33 34.56 4.38
CA ARG A 345 2.79 34.48 4.48
C ARG A 345 3.37 33.82 3.24
N LYS A 346 4.15 34.60 2.50
CA LYS A 346 5.08 34.10 1.47
C LYS A 346 6.18 33.25 2.13
N HIS A 347 6.97 32.57 1.30
CA HIS A 347 8.06 31.62 1.58
C HIS A 347 7.63 30.14 1.62
N VAL A 348 8.36 29.20 1.02
CA VAL A 348 9.50 29.30 0.07
C VAL A 348 9.45 28.07 -0.85
N PHE A 349 9.75 28.22 -2.13
CA PHE A 349 9.95 27.06 -3.02
C PHE A 349 11.28 26.36 -2.66
N PRO A 350 11.31 25.04 -2.44
CA PRO A 350 12.56 24.29 -2.39
C PRO A 350 13.35 24.48 -3.70
N SER A 351 14.65 24.78 -3.60
CA SER A 351 15.44 25.13 -4.78
C SER A 351 15.68 23.92 -5.70
N GLU A 352 15.39 24.07 -6.99
CA GLU A 352 15.78 23.11 -8.04
C GLU A 352 17.29 22.81 -7.97
N LYS A 353 17.67 21.56 -7.69
CA LYS A 353 19.05 21.08 -7.77
C LYS A 353 19.13 19.62 -8.20
N HIS A 354 19.56 19.42 -9.45
CA HIS A 354 19.84 18.12 -10.09
C HIS A 354 18.58 17.26 -10.35
N MET A 355 18.52 16.41 -11.39
CA MET A 355 19.52 16.08 -12.42
C MET A 355 19.05 16.49 -13.83
N HIS A 356 19.99 16.54 -14.79
CA HIS A 356 19.62 16.47 -16.20
C HIS A 356 19.28 15.03 -16.56
N GLN A 357 18.11 14.81 -17.14
CA GLN A 357 17.87 13.76 -18.12
C GLN A 357 17.41 14.45 -19.41
N GLU A 358 18.11 14.18 -20.50
CA GLU A 358 17.56 14.35 -21.85
C GLU A 358 16.42 13.33 -22.00
N ILE A 359 15.38 13.64 -22.77
CA ILE A 359 14.29 12.68 -23.04
C ILE A 359 14.93 11.43 -23.66
N PRO A 360 14.93 10.26 -22.99
CA PRO A 360 15.56 9.08 -23.57
C PRO A 360 14.80 8.69 -24.83
N ASP A 361 15.49 8.29 -25.90
CA ASP A 361 14.82 7.84 -27.14
C ASP A 361 13.76 6.77 -26.87
N LYS A 362 13.95 5.95 -25.82
CA LYS A 362 12.95 5.02 -25.27
C LYS A 362 11.58 5.66 -25.00
N GLN A 363 11.50 6.83 -24.35
CA GLN A 363 10.22 7.48 -24.03
C GLN A 363 9.50 7.95 -25.28
N ARG A 364 10.25 8.51 -26.23
CA ARG A 364 9.73 8.88 -27.55
C ARG A 364 9.22 7.64 -28.28
N ILE A 365 10.00 6.55 -28.30
CA ILE A 365 9.63 5.25 -28.86
C ILE A 365 8.39 4.66 -28.17
N VAL A 366 8.18 4.83 -26.86
CA VAL A 366 6.96 4.36 -26.18
C VAL A 366 5.72 5.14 -26.65
N ILE A 367 5.80 6.47 -26.75
CA ILE A 367 4.70 7.30 -27.26
C ILE A 367 4.43 6.97 -28.74
N GLU A 368 5.48 6.91 -29.56
CA GLU A 368 5.38 6.54 -30.97
C GLU A 368 4.85 5.09 -31.14
N ASN A 369 5.21 4.11 -30.30
CA ASN A 369 4.67 2.75 -30.34
C ASN A 369 3.18 2.66 -29.96
N ILE A 370 2.71 3.47 -29.00
CA ILE A 370 1.29 3.52 -28.62
C ILE A 370 0.44 4.12 -29.76
N MET A 371 0.99 5.10 -30.49
CA MET A 371 0.30 5.80 -31.58
C MET A 371 0.41 5.07 -32.93
N CYS A 372 1.59 4.55 -33.27
CA CYS A 372 1.94 3.93 -34.57
C CYS A 372 1.78 2.40 -34.59
N THR A 373 1.14 1.80 -33.60
CA THR A 373 0.69 0.40 -33.74
C THR A 373 -0.53 0.37 -34.67
N ASP A 374 -0.24 0.17 -35.96
CA ASP A 374 -1.23 -0.08 -37.00
C ASP A 374 -2.13 -1.27 -36.62
N ILE A 375 -3.39 -1.21 -37.04
CA ILE A 375 -4.33 -2.33 -36.94
C ILE A 375 -4.66 -2.75 -38.37
N ASP A 376 -4.31 -3.99 -38.71
CA ASP A 376 -4.73 -4.60 -39.97
C ASP A 376 -6.26 -4.73 -40.03
N GLY A 377 -6.89 -3.84 -40.81
CA GLY A 377 -8.29 -3.95 -41.22
C GLY A 377 -9.26 -2.97 -40.57
N ASP A 378 -10.35 -2.74 -41.31
CA ASP A 378 -11.43 -1.74 -41.10
C ASP A 378 -12.39 -2.11 -39.93
N GLY A 379 -11.81 -2.54 -38.81
CA GLY A 379 -12.51 -3.14 -37.67
C GLY A 379 -12.95 -2.12 -36.62
N ALA A 380 -14.17 -1.61 -36.75
CA ALA A 380 -14.75 -0.62 -35.82
C ALA A 380 -14.64 -0.97 -34.32
N GLU A 381 -14.51 0.08 -33.50
CA GLU A 381 -14.33 0.08 -32.03
C GLU A 381 -15.29 -0.88 -31.28
N LYS A 382 -14.78 -2.02 -30.76
CA LYS A 382 -15.61 -3.14 -30.22
C LYS A 382 -15.11 -3.77 -28.91
N VAL A 383 -14.28 -3.09 -28.12
CA VAL A 383 -13.82 -3.56 -26.79
C VAL A 383 -13.60 -2.38 -25.84
N LYS A 384 -14.06 -2.49 -24.59
CA LYS A 384 -13.94 -1.44 -23.54
C LYS A 384 -13.67 -1.96 -22.12
N GLY A 385 -13.61 -3.26 -21.88
CA GLY A 385 -13.34 -3.82 -20.54
C GLY A 385 -12.68 -5.20 -20.59
N PHE A 386 -12.14 -5.62 -19.44
CA PHE A 386 -11.47 -6.90 -19.26
C PHE A 386 -12.27 -7.86 -18.37
N VAL A 387 -11.97 -9.15 -18.47
CA VAL A 387 -12.46 -10.18 -17.55
C VAL A 387 -11.30 -10.94 -16.91
N THR A 388 -11.28 -10.96 -15.58
CA THR A 388 -10.42 -11.84 -14.78
C THR A 388 -11.26 -12.99 -14.21
N ILE A 389 -10.74 -14.22 -14.21
CA ILE A 389 -11.43 -15.42 -13.70
C ILE A 389 -10.58 -16.13 -12.65
N TYR A 390 -11.15 -16.39 -11.48
CA TYR A 390 -10.58 -17.23 -10.42
C TYR A 390 -11.27 -18.60 -10.40
N ASP A 391 -10.53 -19.69 -10.63
CA ASP A 391 -10.98 -21.07 -10.40
C ASP A 391 -10.43 -21.55 -9.05
N PHE A 392 -11.27 -21.63 -8.03
CA PHE A 392 -10.82 -22.04 -6.70
C PHE A 392 -10.85 -23.56 -6.52
N GLY A 393 -9.92 -24.10 -5.72
CA GLY A 393 -9.97 -25.46 -5.20
C GLY A 393 -11.29 -25.74 -4.47
N GLY A 394 -11.63 -27.00 -4.27
CA GLY A 394 -12.91 -27.41 -3.66
C GLY A 394 -12.80 -27.98 -2.24
N GLU A 395 -11.58 -28.09 -1.74
CA GLU A 395 -11.20 -28.72 -0.49
C GLU A 395 -11.22 -27.72 0.68
N LYS A 396 -11.73 -28.15 1.84
CA LYS A 396 -11.85 -27.30 3.04
C LYS A 396 -10.51 -26.70 3.53
N VAL A 397 -9.37 -27.32 3.23
CA VAL A 397 -8.03 -26.80 3.58
C VAL A 397 -7.70 -25.47 2.88
N PHE A 398 -8.25 -25.26 1.68
CA PHE A 398 -8.00 -24.08 0.86
C PHE A 398 -8.88 -22.87 1.21
N TYR A 399 -9.94 -23.06 2.01
CA TYR A 399 -10.94 -22.01 2.25
C TYR A 399 -10.34 -20.76 2.94
N ASN A 400 -9.28 -20.92 3.74
CA ASN A 400 -8.55 -19.78 4.35
C ASN A 400 -7.76 -18.96 3.30
N THR A 401 -7.21 -19.61 2.27
CA THR A 401 -6.56 -18.89 1.15
C THR A 401 -7.58 -18.21 0.26
N HIS A 402 -8.74 -18.84 -0.01
CA HIS A 402 -9.81 -18.26 -0.83
C HIS A 402 -10.32 -16.93 -0.28
N HIS A 403 -10.47 -16.86 1.05
CA HIS A 403 -10.85 -15.66 1.80
C HIS A 403 -9.90 -14.47 1.63
N CYS A 404 -8.66 -14.70 1.15
CA CYS A 404 -7.69 -13.63 0.88
C CYS A 404 -7.92 -12.90 -0.46
N PHE A 405 -8.83 -13.40 -1.30
CA PHE A 405 -9.07 -12.88 -2.65
C PHE A 405 -10.51 -12.42 -2.88
N MET A 406 -11.47 -12.84 -2.04
CA MET A 406 -12.88 -12.56 -2.24
C MET A 406 -13.26 -11.14 -1.80
N SER A 407 -14.22 -10.54 -2.51
CA SER A 407 -14.77 -9.23 -2.17
C SER A 407 -16.20 -9.06 -2.72
N SER A 408 -16.90 -8.03 -2.25
CA SER A 408 -18.21 -7.59 -2.75
C SER A 408 -18.22 -7.17 -4.23
N ASN A 409 -17.04 -6.94 -4.81
CA ASN A 409 -16.81 -6.40 -6.15
C ASN A 409 -16.76 -7.48 -7.26
N MET A 410 -17.17 -8.71 -6.96
CA MET A 410 -17.02 -9.89 -7.83
C MET A 410 -18.36 -10.54 -8.21
N VAL A 411 -18.42 -11.12 -9.41
CA VAL A 411 -19.51 -11.98 -9.86
C VAL A 411 -19.20 -13.42 -9.45
N PHE A 412 -19.99 -13.98 -8.53
CA PHE A 412 -19.79 -15.33 -8.02
C PHE A 412 -20.55 -16.36 -8.85
N VAL A 413 -19.88 -17.45 -9.23
CA VAL A 413 -20.51 -18.62 -9.85
C VAL A 413 -20.34 -19.81 -8.93
N LEU A 414 -21.44 -20.20 -8.27
CA LEU A 414 -21.46 -21.34 -7.34
C LEU A 414 -21.90 -22.59 -8.10
N VAL A 415 -20.94 -23.50 -8.33
CA VAL A 415 -21.16 -24.78 -8.98
C VAL A 415 -21.39 -25.86 -7.93
N PHE A 416 -22.45 -26.66 -8.06
CA PHE A 416 -22.77 -27.75 -7.14
C PHE A 416 -23.27 -29.01 -7.85
N ASP A 417 -23.00 -30.17 -7.25
CA ASP A 417 -23.42 -31.48 -7.77
C ASP A 417 -24.87 -31.77 -7.37
N VAL A 418 -25.76 -31.84 -8.36
CA VAL A 418 -27.20 -32.06 -8.15
C VAL A 418 -27.51 -33.53 -7.91
N ALA A 419 -26.75 -34.46 -8.52
CA ALA A 419 -26.92 -35.88 -8.28
C ALA A 419 -26.58 -36.24 -6.82
N MET A 420 -25.56 -35.58 -6.24
CA MET A 420 -25.24 -35.70 -4.81
C MET A 420 -26.39 -35.22 -3.89
N CYS A 421 -27.16 -34.21 -4.29
CA CYS A 421 -28.31 -33.70 -3.51
C CYS A 421 -29.55 -34.61 -3.61
N LEU A 422 -29.52 -35.60 -4.50
CA LEU A 422 -30.59 -36.58 -4.73
C LEU A 422 -30.24 -37.97 -4.19
N ASP A 423 -28.94 -38.33 -4.14
CA ASP A 423 -28.40 -39.54 -3.51
C ASP A 423 -28.78 -39.61 -2.00
N PRO A 424 -29.62 -40.56 -1.55
CA PRO A 424 -30.05 -40.65 -0.16
C PRO A 424 -28.91 -40.78 0.87
N SER A 425 -27.75 -41.32 0.46
CA SER A 425 -26.60 -41.51 1.35
C SER A 425 -25.75 -40.25 1.53
N ARG A 426 -25.79 -39.32 0.54
CA ARG A 426 -24.97 -38.10 0.50
C ARG A 426 -25.79 -36.81 0.52
N LYS A 427 -27.12 -36.92 0.48
CA LYS A 427 -28.09 -35.83 0.42
C LYS A 427 -27.75 -34.68 1.37
N ARG A 428 -27.64 -34.96 2.67
CA ARG A 428 -27.37 -33.93 3.71
C ARG A 428 -26.07 -33.19 3.44
N GLU A 429 -24.99 -33.92 3.18
CA GLU A 429 -23.68 -33.36 2.86
C GLU A 429 -23.74 -32.45 1.60
N GLY A 430 -24.61 -32.78 0.64
CA GLY A 430 -24.85 -31.97 -0.55
C GLY A 430 -25.44 -30.59 -0.22
N TYR A 431 -26.53 -30.56 0.56
CA TYR A 431 -27.15 -29.30 1.01
C TYR A 431 -26.20 -28.49 1.90
N GLU A 432 -25.57 -29.10 2.91
CA GLU A 432 -24.60 -28.44 3.81
C GLU A 432 -23.49 -27.72 3.03
N ARG A 433 -22.98 -28.33 1.94
CA ARG A 433 -21.96 -27.73 1.06
C ARG A 433 -22.48 -26.52 0.28
N ILE A 434 -23.73 -26.53 -0.18
CA ILE A 434 -24.36 -25.40 -0.89
C ILE A 434 -24.63 -24.26 0.10
N GLU A 435 -25.26 -24.58 1.24
CA GLU A 435 -25.58 -23.59 2.27
C GLU A 435 -24.31 -22.89 2.79
N PHE A 436 -23.22 -23.64 3.05
CA PHE A 436 -21.94 -23.06 3.44
C PHE A 436 -21.44 -22.00 2.46
N TRP A 437 -21.47 -22.30 1.14
CA TRP A 437 -20.99 -21.35 0.14
C TRP A 437 -21.93 -20.15 -0.01
N LEU A 438 -23.25 -20.35 0.08
CA LEU A 438 -24.23 -19.25 0.08
C LEU A 438 -24.03 -18.30 1.27
N ARG A 439 -23.90 -18.83 2.50
CA ARG A 439 -23.58 -18.03 3.70
C ARG A 439 -22.24 -17.32 3.58
N SER A 440 -21.20 -18.03 3.11
CA SER A 440 -19.86 -17.47 2.90
C SER A 440 -19.86 -16.27 1.95
N ILE A 441 -20.51 -16.38 0.77
CA ILE A 441 -20.62 -15.26 -0.18
C ILE A 441 -21.46 -14.12 0.41
N ALA A 442 -22.54 -14.43 1.16
CA ALA A 442 -23.36 -13.44 1.82
C ALA A 442 -22.59 -12.60 2.88
N THR A 443 -21.49 -13.10 3.45
CA THR A 443 -20.63 -12.28 4.34
C THR A 443 -19.85 -11.17 3.65
N TYR A 444 -19.89 -11.09 2.32
CA TYR A 444 -19.36 -9.97 1.54
C TYR A 444 -20.46 -9.03 1.03
N ALA A 445 -21.73 -9.25 1.39
CA ALA A 445 -22.84 -8.39 0.98
C ALA A 445 -22.94 -7.14 1.86
N ILE A 446 -22.56 -5.99 1.29
CA ILE A 446 -22.75 -4.68 1.92
C ILE A 446 -24.24 -4.48 2.20
N ASP A 447 -24.57 -3.87 3.35
CA ASP A 447 -25.95 -3.61 3.78
C ASP A 447 -26.78 -2.95 2.68
N GLN A 448 -27.97 -3.51 2.43
CA GLN A 448 -28.92 -3.04 1.43
C GLN A 448 -29.41 -1.61 1.72
N ALA A 449 -29.39 -1.17 2.98
CA ALA A 449 -29.67 0.22 3.34
C ALA A 449 -28.61 1.21 2.82
N ALA A 450 -27.36 0.76 2.59
CA ALA A 450 -26.23 1.58 2.13
C ALA A 450 -26.23 1.86 0.61
N HIS A 451 -27.42 2.00 0.01
CA HIS A 451 -27.66 2.55 -1.33
C HIS A 451 -27.19 1.68 -2.52
N GLY A 452 -27.41 0.36 -2.45
CA GLY A 452 -27.75 -0.44 -3.63
C GLY A 452 -26.67 -0.74 -4.68
N LYS A 453 -25.38 -0.53 -4.37
CA LYS A 453 -24.24 -1.04 -5.17
C LYS A 453 -23.21 -1.72 -4.27
N GLY A 454 -22.71 -2.90 -4.66
CA GLY A 454 -21.80 -3.70 -3.83
C GLY A 454 -22.45 -4.87 -3.07
N THR A 455 -23.61 -5.36 -3.52
CA THR A 455 -24.06 -6.72 -3.21
C THR A 455 -23.45 -7.69 -4.24
N PRO A 456 -22.69 -8.73 -3.85
CA PRO A 456 -22.04 -9.64 -4.79
C PRO A 456 -23.07 -10.53 -5.52
N PRO A 457 -23.24 -10.41 -6.85
CA PRO A 457 -24.22 -11.20 -7.57
C PRO A 457 -23.76 -12.66 -7.70
N ILE A 458 -24.68 -13.58 -7.42
CA ILE A 458 -24.49 -15.03 -7.50
C ILE A 458 -25.24 -15.59 -8.72
N ILE A 459 -24.55 -16.44 -9.48
CA ILE A 459 -25.13 -17.32 -10.49
C ILE A 459 -24.98 -18.76 -9.99
N LEU A 460 -26.10 -19.49 -9.89
CA LEU A 460 -26.08 -20.91 -9.49
C LEU A 460 -25.92 -21.82 -10.71
N VAL A 461 -25.03 -22.82 -10.60
CA VAL A 461 -24.80 -23.81 -11.66
C VAL A 461 -24.94 -25.23 -11.09
N GLY A 462 -26.04 -25.90 -11.41
CA GLY A 462 -26.25 -27.30 -11.08
C GLY A 462 -25.54 -28.21 -12.06
N SER A 463 -24.49 -28.90 -11.63
CA SER A 463 -23.72 -29.85 -12.43
C SER A 463 -24.20 -31.30 -12.25
N HIS A 464 -23.73 -32.19 -13.13
CA HIS A 464 -24.01 -33.63 -13.10
C HIS A 464 -25.49 -34.02 -13.26
N MET A 465 -26.28 -33.19 -13.95
CA MET A 465 -27.68 -33.53 -14.27
C MET A 465 -27.80 -34.78 -15.17
N ASP A 466 -26.74 -35.15 -15.89
CA ASP A 466 -26.64 -36.40 -16.66
C ASP A 466 -26.56 -37.66 -15.80
N ILE A 467 -25.94 -37.57 -14.63
CA ILE A 467 -25.94 -38.63 -13.60
C ILE A 467 -27.32 -38.70 -12.92
N ALA A 468 -27.99 -37.55 -12.75
CA ALA A 468 -29.31 -37.48 -12.11
C ALA A 468 -30.45 -38.03 -13.00
N SER A 469 -30.44 -37.76 -14.31
CA SER A 469 -31.40 -38.34 -15.27
C SER A 469 -30.91 -38.20 -16.72
N SER A 470 -31.32 -39.11 -17.59
CA SER A 470 -31.08 -39.02 -19.04
C SER A 470 -32.11 -38.15 -19.78
N ASN A 471 -33.27 -37.86 -19.17
CA ASN A 471 -34.33 -37.05 -19.77
C ASN A 471 -34.26 -35.57 -19.33
N LYS A 472 -34.31 -34.64 -20.28
CA LYS A 472 -34.26 -33.20 -20.02
C LYS A 472 -35.42 -32.68 -19.16
N GLU A 473 -36.65 -33.18 -19.36
CA GLU A 473 -37.78 -32.72 -18.54
C GLU A 473 -37.61 -33.11 -17.08
N ASP A 474 -37.16 -34.34 -16.83
CA ASP A 474 -36.94 -34.85 -15.48
C ASP A 474 -35.70 -34.22 -14.84
N GLN A 475 -34.66 -33.89 -15.63
CA GLN A 475 -33.56 -33.05 -15.16
C GLN A 475 -34.07 -31.71 -14.59
N THR A 476 -34.95 -31.00 -15.32
CA THR A 476 -35.52 -29.73 -14.82
C THR A 476 -36.32 -29.96 -13.53
N ARG A 477 -37.25 -30.93 -13.52
CA ARG A 477 -38.06 -31.26 -12.32
C ARG A 477 -37.21 -31.62 -11.10
N LEU A 478 -36.11 -32.36 -11.30
CA LEU A 478 -35.18 -32.75 -10.24
C LEU A 478 -34.35 -31.55 -9.73
N PHE A 479 -33.94 -30.65 -10.62
CA PHE A 479 -33.29 -29.39 -10.23
C PHE A 479 -34.22 -28.51 -9.40
N ASP A 480 -35.45 -28.29 -9.87
CA ASP A 480 -36.47 -27.50 -9.18
C ASP A 480 -36.78 -28.07 -7.78
N SER A 481 -36.78 -29.39 -7.63
CA SER A 481 -36.94 -30.08 -6.33
C SER A 481 -35.80 -29.79 -5.35
N VAL A 482 -34.54 -29.75 -5.82
CA VAL A 482 -33.38 -29.40 -5.00
C VAL A 482 -33.40 -27.92 -4.60
N ILE A 483 -33.80 -27.02 -5.52
CA ILE A 483 -33.99 -25.60 -5.21
C ILE A 483 -35.16 -25.39 -4.24
N ALA A 484 -36.27 -26.13 -4.38
CA ALA A 484 -37.39 -26.07 -3.44
C ALA A 484 -36.95 -26.47 -2.02
N GLN A 485 -36.16 -27.53 -1.87
CA GLN A 485 -35.62 -27.94 -0.58
C GLN A 485 -34.64 -26.90 0.02
N LEU A 486 -33.76 -26.27 -0.77
CA LEU A 486 -32.93 -25.16 -0.29
C LEU A 486 -33.76 -23.97 0.24
N ASN A 487 -34.99 -23.79 -0.25
CA ASN A 487 -35.91 -22.74 0.19
C ASN A 487 -36.74 -23.11 1.44
N GLU A 488 -36.61 -24.34 1.98
CA GLU A 488 -37.18 -24.72 3.29
C GLU A 488 -36.48 -23.93 4.43
N ASN A 489 -35.18 -23.69 4.28
CA ASN A 489 -34.38 -22.89 5.20
C ASN A 489 -34.61 -21.39 4.95
N THR A 490 -35.16 -20.67 5.94
CA THR A 490 -35.60 -19.27 5.81
C THR A 490 -34.46 -18.28 5.56
N GLU A 491 -33.30 -18.53 6.15
CA GLU A 491 -32.07 -17.74 5.95
C GLU A 491 -31.57 -17.90 4.50
N ILE A 492 -31.42 -19.15 4.05
CA ILE A 492 -30.94 -19.50 2.71
C ILE A 492 -31.91 -19.01 1.63
N ARG A 493 -33.22 -19.11 1.87
CA ARG A 493 -34.26 -18.48 1.03
C ARG A 493 -34.11 -16.97 0.93
N GLY A 494 -33.73 -16.29 2.02
CA GLY A 494 -33.41 -14.86 2.02
C GLY A 494 -32.19 -14.54 1.15
N ILE A 495 -31.11 -15.30 1.31
CA ILE A 495 -29.88 -15.18 0.52
C ILE A 495 -30.16 -15.44 -0.97
N ILE A 496 -30.88 -16.51 -1.31
CA ILE A 496 -31.26 -16.84 -2.70
C ILE A 496 -32.09 -15.71 -3.32
N LYS A 497 -33.13 -15.21 -2.62
CA LYS A 497 -33.98 -14.13 -3.13
C LYS A 497 -33.21 -12.81 -3.36
N THR A 498 -32.14 -12.58 -2.60
CA THR A 498 -31.39 -11.31 -2.62
C THR A 498 -30.20 -11.34 -3.58
N LEU A 499 -29.39 -12.40 -3.54
CA LEU A 499 -28.09 -12.45 -4.23
C LEU A 499 -28.09 -13.36 -5.47
N VAL A 500 -29.02 -14.32 -5.61
CA VAL A 500 -29.04 -15.21 -6.79
C VAL A 500 -29.83 -14.57 -7.92
N HIS A 501 -29.12 -14.17 -8.99
CA HIS A 501 -29.73 -13.52 -10.15
C HIS A 501 -30.15 -14.49 -11.26
N GLU A 502 -29.62 -15.72 -11.27
CA GLU A 502 -29.93 -16.74 -12.28
C GLU A 502 -29.53 -18.15 -11.83
N MET A 503 -30.18 -19.17 -12.40
CA MET A 503 -29.89 -20.58 -12.13
C MET A 503 -29.77 -21.40 -13.43
N PHE A 504 -28.68 -22.16 -13.58
CA PHE A 504 -28.40 -22.96 -14.78
C PHE A 504 -28.19 -24.45 -14.45
N PRO A 505 -29.14 -25.35 -14.79
CA PRO A 505 -28.90 -26.80 -14.77
C PRO A 505 -28.07 -27.21 -16.00
N ILE A 506 -26.85 -27.72 -15.79
CA ILE A 506 -25.91 -28.12 -16.85
C ILE A 506 -25.60 -29.61 -16.76
N ALA A 507 -26.20 -30.38 -17.67
CA ALA A 507 -26.03 -31.83 -17.71
C ALA A 507 -24.64 -32.33 -18.12
N HIS A 508 -23.84 -31.60 -18.90
CA HIS A 508 -22.48 -32.06 -19.24
C HIS A 508 -21.50 -30.89 -19.23
N LEU A 509 -20.58 -30.86 -18.26
CA LEU A 509 -19.46 -29.92 -18.23
C LEU A 509 -18.27 -30.40 -19.09
N ASN A 510 -18.16 -31.71 -19.34
CA ASN A 510 -16.95 -32.33 -19.88
C ASN A 510 -16.94 -32.49 -21.42
N ILE A 511 -17.94 -31.98 -22.13
CA ILE A 511 -18.09 -32.13 -23.60
C ILE A 511 -17.83 -30.79 -24.28
N SER A 512 -16.71 -30.67 -24.99
CA SER A 512 -16.29 -29.44 -25.68
C SER A 512 -17.04 -29.12 -26.98
N THR A 513 -17.78 -30.08 -27.55
CA THR A 513 -18.24 -30.01 -28.95
C THR A 513 -19.72 -29.66 -29.16
N GLY A 514 -20.52 -29.38 -28.11
CA GLY A 514 -21.99 -29.43 -28.27
C GLY A 514 -22.89 -28.54 -27.41
N LYS A 515 -22.39 -27.58 -26.60
CA LYS A 515 -23.24 -26.77 -25.68
C LYS A 515 -22.92 -25.27 -25.61
N GLN A 516 -22.36 -24.68 -26.67
CA GLN A 516 -21.97 -23.26 -26.70
C GLN A 516 -23.12 -22.30 -26.36
N THR A 517 -24.38 -22.63 -26.73
CA THR A 517 -25.57 -21.82 -26.41
C THR A 517 -25.85 -21.67 -24.91
N THR A 518 -25.56 -22.69 -24.09
CA THR A 518 -25.71 -22.60 -22.63
C THR A 518 -24.69 -21.63 -22.04
N TYR A 519 -23.41 -21.78 -22.40
CA TYR A 519 -22.35 -20.88 -21.91
C TYR A 519 -22.49 -19.46 -22.45
N LEU A 520 -23.02 -19.27 -23.67
CA LEU A 520 -23.41 -17.96 -24.20
C LEU A 520 -24.50 -17.28 -23.36
N ASN A 521 -25.47 -18.02 -22.82
CA ASN A 521 -26.49 -17.46 -21.94
C ASN A 521 -25.95 -17.15 -20.54
N VAL A 522 -25.06 -17.99 -20.00
CA VAL A 522 -24.29 -17.67 -18.77
C VAL A 522 -23.49 -16.38 -18.96
N TRP A 523 -22.80 -16.23 -20.10
CA TRP A 523 -22.03 -15.01 -20.42
C TRP A 523 -22.90 -13.76 -20.57
N LYS A 524 -24.08 -13.85 -21.20
CA LYS A 524 -25.06 -12.74 -21.21
C LYS A 524 -25.42 -12.33 -19.79
N LYS A 525 -25.70 -13.29 -18.90
CA LYS A 525 -26.05 -13.00 -17.51
C LYS A 525 -24.90 -12.36 -16.73
N ILE A 526 -23.67 -12.82 -16.92
CA ILE A 526 -22.48 -12.22 -16.31
C ILE A 526 -22.37 -10.74 -16.70
N ILE A 527 -22.59 -10.40 -17.98
CA ILE A 527 -22.56 -9.01 -18.47
C ILE A 527 -23.77 -8.20 -17.95
N GLU A 528 -24.94 -8.82 -17.81
CA GLU A 528 -26.15 -8.22 -17.22
C GLU A 528 -25.97 -7.83 -15.74
N VAL A 529 -25.27 -8.65 -14.94
CA VAL A 529 -25.08 -8.40 -13.49
C VAL A 529 -23.81 -7.64 -13.15
N ALA A 530 -22.83 -7.54 -14.05
CA ALA A 530 -21.59 -6.81 -13.82
C ALA A 530 -21.76 -5.33 -13.36
N PRO A 531 -22.78 -4.56 -13.82
CA PRO A 531 -23.05 -3.21 -13.30
C PRO A 531 -23.38 -3.09 -11.80
N LEU A 532 -23.59 -4.21 -11.09
CA LEU A 532 -23.78 -4.26 -9.64
C LEU A 532 -22.46 -4.19 -8.85
N GLN A 533 -21.33 -4.53 -9.49
CA GLN A 533 -19.98 -4.42 -8.93
C GLN A 533 -19.68 -2.96 -8.59
N SER A 534 -19.23 -2.65 -7.37
CA SER A 534 -19.19 -1.25 -6.91
C SER A 534 -18.17 -0.36 -7.65
N GLN A 535 -17.21 -0.96 -8.35
CA GLN A 535 -16.22 -0.28 -9.20
C GLN A 535 -16.72 0.06 -10.62
N TRP A 536 -17.86 -0.48 -11.04
CA TRP A 536 -18.32 -0.36 -12.43
C TRP A 536 -18.51 1.09 -12.86
N MET A 537 -17.80 1.51 -13.92
CA MET A 537 -17.78 2.87 -14.44
C MET A 537 -17.36 3.94 -13.40
N LYS A 538 -16.64 3.58 -12.32
CA LYS A 538 -16.06 4.57 -11.41
C LYS A 538 -14.89 5.29 -12.09
N PRO A 539 -14.86 6.64 -12.08
CA PRO A 539 -13.83 7.41 -12.75
C PRO A 539 -12.43 7.18 -12.14
N VAL A 540 -11.43 6.95 -13.00
CA VAL A 540 -10.00 6.93 -12.62
C VAL A 540 -9.19 7.94 -13.46
N PRO A 541 -8.16 8.60 -12.91
CA PRO A 541 -7.27 9.48 -13.67
C PRO A 541 -6.55 8.75 -14.80
N ALA A 542 -6.43 9.37 -15.98
CA ALA A 542 -5.70 8.80 -17.10
C ALA A 542 -4.22 8.50 -16.78
N ARG A 543 -3.60 9.25 -15.86
CA ARG A 543 -2.23 8.97 -15.38
C ARG A 543 -2.11 7.59 -14.73
N TRP A 544 -3.12 7.15 -13.98
CA TRP A 544 -3.15 5.81 -13.39
C TRP A 544 -3.26 4.72 -14.45
N VAL A 545 -3.92 4.98 -15.58
CA VAL A 545 -4.00 4.05 -16.73
C VAL A 545 -2.64 3.90 -17.41
N ALA A 546 -1.85 4.98 -17.52
CA ALA A 546 -0.49 4.95 -18.05
C ALA A 546 0.46 4.13 -17.17
N PHE A 547 0.38 4.30 -15.84
CA PHE A 547 1.20 3.50 -14.91
C PHE A 547 0.74 2.02 -14.88
N GLU A 548 -0.57 1.76 -14.91
CA GLU A 548 -1.15 0.40 -14.99
C GLU A 548 -0.71 -0.37 -16.25
N HIS A 549 -0.58 0.31 -17.40
CA HIS A 549 -0.01 -0.27 -18.62
C HIS A 549 1.46 -0.69 -18.44
N GLU A 550 2.27 0.13 -17.77
CA GLU A 550 3.69 -0.16 -17.54
C GLU A 550 3.90 -1.30 -16.53
N LEU A 551 3.05 -1.41 -15.50
CA LEU A 551 3.03 -2.59 -14.62
C LEU A 551 2.69 -3.88 -15.38
N VAL A 552 1.78 -3.80 -16.36
CA VAL A 552 1.43 -4.92 -17.26
C VAL A 552 2.59 -5.27 -18.21
N ARG A 553 3.38 -4.29 -18.67
CA ARG A 553 4.63 -4.57 -19.43
C ARG A 553 5.62 -5.36 -18.58
N LEU A 554 5.92 -4.88 -17.37
CA LEU A 554 6.89 -5.49 -16.46
C LEU A 554 6.47 -6.87 -15.92
N LYS A 555 5.16 -7.12 -15.82
CA LYS A 555 4.57 -8.44 -15.48
C LYS A 555 5.01 -9.55 -16.44
N ASN A 556 5.20 -9.22 -17.72
CA ASN A 556 5.65 -10.16 -18.75
C ASN A 556 7.19 -10.31 -18.77
N GLU A 557 7.94 -9.31 -18.31
CA GLU A 557 9.41 -9.27 -18.31
C GLU A 557 10.04 -9.99 -17.10
N SER A 558 9.49 -11.15 -16.73
CA SER A 558 9.96 -12.05 -15.66
C SER A 558 9.89 -11.55 -14.22
N ASN A 559 9.58 -10.28 -13.95
CA ASN A 559 9.43 -9.74 -12.58
C ASN A 559 8.18 -10.30 -11.86
N ALA A 560 8.33 -10.63 -10.58
CA ALA A 560 7.27 -11.21 -9.73
C ALA A 560 6.75 -10.24 -8.65
N ILE A 561 7.64 -9.42 -8.08
CA ILE A 561 7.34 -8.39 -7.10
C ILE A 561 7.99 -7.08 -7.53
N LEU A 562 7.31 -5.96 -7.34
CA LEU A 562 7.89 -4.60 -7.35
C LEU A 562 7.73 -3.98 -5.96
N THR A 563 8.79 -3.39 -5.44
CA THR A 563 8.83 -2.59 -4.21
C THR A 563 8.51 -1.13 -4.49
N TYR A 564 8.21 -0.34 -3.45
CA TYR A 564 8.01 1.11 -3.60
C TYR A 564 9.21 1.84 -4.23
N ALA A 565 10.44 1.36 -4.03
CA ALA A 565 11.63 1.93 -4.69
C ALA A 565 11.59 1.68 -6.21
N ASP A 566 11.26 0.46 -6.63
CA ASP A 566 11.11 0.10 -8.05
C ASP A 566 9.96 0.92 -8.69
N LEU A 567 8.84 1.11 -7.96
CA LEU A 567 7.71 1.93 -8.40
C LEU A 567 8.09 3.41 -8.58
N LEU A 568 8.91 3.97 -7.69
CA LEU A 568 9.44 5.33 -7.82
C LEU A 568 10.40 5.47 -9.00
N GLU A 569 11.21 4.45 -9.29
CA GLU A 569 12.10 4.42 -10.46
C GLU A 569 11.29 4.36 -11.76
N ILE A 570 10.32 3.44 -11.86
CA ILE A 570 9.40 3.35 -13.01
C ILE A 570 8.63 4.67 -13.19
N ASN A 571 8.12 5.26 -12.11
CA ASN A 571 7.39 6.53 -12.17
C ASN A 571 8.23 7.69 -12.73
N ARG A 572 9.55 7.71 -12.48
CA ARG A 572 10.48 8.68 -13.08
C ARG A 572 10.73 8.42 -14.57
N GLU A 573 10.65 7.17 -15.02
CA GLU A 573 10.74 6.82 -16.45
C GLU A 573 9.41 7.00 -17.22
N LEU A 574 8.27 7.24 -16.55
CA LEU A 574 6.98 7.51 -17.21
C LEU A 574 6.98 8.86 -17.96
N ALA A 575 6.32 8.88 -19.13
CA ALA A 575 6.07 10.11 -19.87
C ALA A 575 5.11 11.09 -19.16
N VAL A 576 4.36 10.63 -18.16
CA VAL A 576 3.51 11.45 -17.29
C VAL A 576 3.61 10.88 -15.87
N PRO A 577 4.55 11.37 -15.03
CA PRO A 577 4.70 10.90 -13.66
C PRO A 577 3.50 11.24 -12.78
N LEU A 578 3.31 10.42 -11.74
CA LEU A 578 2.48 10.71 -10.58
C LEU A 578 3.28 11.46 -9.50
N GLU A 579 2.60 12.26 -8.69
CA GLU A 579 3.14 12.73 -7.41
C GLU A 579 3.28 11.54 -6.42
N GLU A 580 4.15 11.63 -5.41
CA GLU A 580 4.41 10.48 -4.52
C GLU A 580 3.15 10.04 -3.72
N ASP A 581 2.28 10.98 -3.35
CA ASP A 581 0.98 10.72 -2.73
C ASP A 581 -0.02 10.04 -3.69
N ASP A 582 0.03 10.37 -4.98
CA ASP A 582 -0.80 9.75 -6.03
C ASP A 582 -0.39 8.28 -6.26
N ILE A 583 0.90 7.94 -6.07
CA ILE A 583 1.37 6.55 -6.15
C ILE A 583 0.74 5.70 -5.04
N ILE A 584 0.67 6.20 -3.81
CA ILE A 584 0.06 5.45 -2.70
C ILE A 584 -1.45 5.29 -2.96
N GLN A 585 -2.16 6.34 -3.38
CA GLN A 585 -3.58 6.24 -3.77
C GLN A 585 -3.80 5.24 -4.91
N PHE A 586 -2.93 5.23 -5.91
CA PHE A 586 -2.95 4.26 -7.01
C PHE A 586 -2.78 2.81 -6.52
N ILE A 587 -1.84 2.55 -5.60
CA ILE A 587 -1.67 1.21 -4.99
C ILE A 587 -2.94 0.79 -4.22
N TRP A 588 -3.58 1.69 -3.48
CA TRP A 588 -4.87 1.42 -2.83
C TRP A 588 -6.00 1.12 -3.85
N LYS A 589 -6.04 1.81 -5.00
CA LYS A 589 -6.93 1.47 -6.13
C LYS A 589 -6.65 0.07 -6.68
N LEU A 590 -5.39 -0.32 -6.86
CA LEU A 590 -5.04 -1.66 -7.36
C LEU A 590 -5.49 -2.76 -6.40
N LYS A 591 -5.30 -2.58 -5.08
CA LYS A 591 -5.85 -3.47 -4.04
C LYS A 591 -7.38 -3.54 -4.10
N PHE A 592 -8.06 -2.40 -4.23
CA PHE A 592 -9.54 -2.35 -4.23
C PHE A 592 -10.19 -3.00 -5.47
N PHE A 593 -9.50 -3.00 -6.62
CA PHE A 593 -9.97 -3.68 -7.84
C PHE A 593 -9.52 -5.15 -7.93
N GLY A 594 -8.52 -5.58 -7.15
CA GLY A 594 -8.01 -6.96 -7.15
C GLY A 594 -7.19 -7.34 -8.38
N SER A 595 -6.87 -6.39 -9.27
CA SER A 595 -6.04 -6.60 -10.46
C SER A 595 -4.59 -6.99 -10.12
N PHE A 596 -4.09 -6.48 -8.98
CA PHE A 596 -2.79 -6.81 -8.42
C PHE A 596 -2.88 -6.91 -6.89
N LEU A 597 -2.09 -7.79 -6.29
CA LEU A 597 -2.04 -7.96 -4.84
C LEU A 597 -1.01 -6.99 -4.26
N CYS A 598 -1.45 -6.11 -3.36
CA CYS A 598 -0.63 -5.05 -2.81
C CYS A 598 -0.53 -5.20 -1.28
N PHE A 599 0.69 -5.22 -0.75
CA PHE A 599 1.01 -5.54 0.63
C PHE A 599 1.75 -4.38 1.31
N ASP A 600 1.71 -4.40 2.66
CA ASP A 600 2.47 -3.47 3.51
C ASP A 600 2.10 -1.99 3.31
N LEU A 601 0.82 -1.72 3.00
CA LEU A 601 0.29 -0.40 2.58
C LEU A 601 0.29 0.72 3.62
N HIS A 602 0.63 0.40 4.87
CA HIS A 602 0.72 1.36 5.97
C HIS A 602 2.19 1.63 6.36
N SER A 603 3.16 0.99 5.70
CA SER A 603 4.58 1.20 5.91
C SER A 603 5.18 2.16 4.88
N LYS A 604 6.42 2.59 5.11
CA LYS A 604 7.25 3.34 4.16
C LYS A 604 7.79 2.48 2.98
N SER A 605 7.45 1.19 2.88
CA SER A 605 7.93 0.29 1.82
C SER A 605 6.87 -0.70 1.28
N PRO A 606 5.69 -0.24 0.83
CA PRO A 606 4.67 -1.10 0.22
C PRO A 606 5.21 -1.81 -1.02
N PHE A 607 4.59 -2.94 -1.38
CA PHE A 607 4.99 -3.72 -2.55
C PHE A 607 3.82 -4.39 -3.27
N ILE A 608 3.96 -4.56 -4.57
CA ILE A 608 2.97 -5.15 -5.48
C ILE A 608 3.49 -6.50 -5.97
N VAL A 609 2.67 -7.55 -5.90
CA VAL A 609 2.91 -8.82 -6.59
C VAL A 609 2.28 -8.77 -7.97
N LEU A 610 3.11 -8.77 -9.01
CA LEU A 610 2.69 -8.61 -10.41
C LEU A 610 1.89 -9.79 -10.96
N ARG A 611 2.08 -10.98 -10.39
CA ARG A 611 1.42 -12.22 -10.83
C ARG A 611 0.78 -12.92 -9.63
N ALA A 612 -0.54 -12.81 -9.51
CA ALA A 612 -1.32 -13.49 -8.47
C ALA A 612 -1.00 -14.99 -8.40
N GLN A 613 -0.91 -15.67 -9.56
CA GLN A 613 -0.56 -17.09 -9.62
C GLN A 613 0.77 -17.44 -8.94
N TRP A 614 1.76 -16.53 -8.93
CA TRP A 614 3.08 -16.80 -8.35
C TRP A 614 3.05 -16.90 -6.82
N ILE A 615 2.39 -15.96 -6.13
CA ILE A 615 2.20 -16.06 -4.67
C ILE A 615 1.20 -17.15 -4.29
N ILE A 616 0.25 -17.45 -5.17
CA ILE A 616 -0.65 -18.59 -5.04
C ILE A 616 0.13 -19.91 -5.08
N ASP A 617 1.01 -20.11 -6.07
CA ASP A 617 1.87 -21.30 -6.14
C ASP A 617 2.87 -21.36 -4.95
N ALA A 618 3.28 -20.20 -4.41
CA ALA A 618 4.07 -20.14 -3.18
C ALA A 618 3.32 -20.68 -1.96
N PHE A 619 2.00 -20.43 -1.82
CA PHE A 619 1.21 -21.05 -0.75
C PHE A 619 0.79 -22.49 -1.06
N LYS A 620 0.64 -22.92 -2.34
CA LYS A 620 0.38 -24.33 -2.68
C LYS A 620 1.46 -25.25 -2.11
N ALA A 621 2.70 -24.78 -2.07
CA ALA A 621 3.83 -25.50 -1.48
C ALA A 621 3.75 -25.69 0.06
N ILE A 622 2.87 -24.97 0.77
CA ILE A 622 2.78 -24.93 2.24
C ILE A 622 1.40 -25.35 2.75
N ILE A 623 0.31 -24.94 2.10
CA ILE A 623 -1.07 -25.17 2.50
C ILE A 623 -1.76 -25.99 1.40
N THR A 624 -1.57 -27.31 1.42
CA THR A 624 -2.22 -28.21 0.45
C THR A 624 -2.64 -29.56 1.04
N ASP A 625 -3.52 -30.24 0.31
CA ASP A 625 -4.00 -31.58 0.61
C ASP A 625 -2.93 -32.62 0.26
N ARG A 626 -2.73 -33.61 1.14
CA ARG A 626 -1.78 -34.72 1.01
C ARG A 626 -1.83 -35.46 -0.33
N LYS A 627 -2.95 -35.45 -1.06
CA LYS A 627 -3.04 -36.04 -2.41
C LYS A 627 -2.17 -35.32 -3.45
N PHE A 628 -1.87 -34.03 -3.24
CA PHE A 628 -1.00 -33.24 -4.13
C PHE A 628 0.49 -33.37 -3.77
N THR A 629 0.83 -33.78 -2.54
CA THR A 629 2.23 -33.86 -2.03
C THR A 629 3.04 -35.06 -2.56
N SER A 630 2.68 -35.61 -3.72
CA SER A 630 3.26 -36.85 -4.28
C SER A 630 4.77 -36.77 -4.50
N LYS A 631 5.28 -35.59 -4.90
CA LYS A 631 6.69 -35.28 -5.20
C LYS A 631 7.64 -35.37 -4.01
N LEU A 632 7.15 -35.33 -2.75
CA LEU A 632 8.01 -35.29 -1.56
C LEU A 632 8.87 -36.56 -1.40
N THR A 633 10.12 -36.40 -0.96
CA THR A 633 10.99 -37.52 -0.56
C THR A 633 10.51 -38.21 0.73
N ALA A 634 11.01 -39.42 1.02
CA ALA A 634 10.63 -40.15 2.24
C ALA A 634 10.86 -39.35 3.54
N LYS A 635 11.97 -38.60 3.64
CA LYS A 635 12.25 -37.71 4.78
C LYS A 635 11.24 -36.56 4.86
N GLN A 636 10.99 -35.88 3.74
CA GLN A 636 10.04 -34.77 3.68
C GLN A 636 8.59 -35.23 3.98
N ARG A 637 8.21 -36.46 3.64
CA ARG A 637 6.90 -37.04 4.00
C ARG A 637 6.73 -37.25 5.51
N LEU A 638 7.81 -37.56 6.23
CA LEU A 638 7.78 -37.64 7.70
C LEU A 638 7.61 -36.25 8.31
N GLN A 639 8.40 -35.27 7.87
CA GLN A 639 8.28 -33.86 8.30
C GLN A 639 6.91 -33.27 7.96
N TRP A 640 6.34 -33.62 6.80
CA TRP A 640 4.98 -33.24 6.42
C TRP A 640 3.93 -33.87 7.34
N SER A 641 4.07 -35.14 7.72
CA SER A 641 3.13 -35.80 8.65
C SER A 641 3.28 -35.33 10.11
N GLU A 642 4.36 -34.64 10.45
CA GLU A 642 4.55 -33.94 11.72
C GLU A 642 3.90 -32.55 11.68
N TYR A 643 4.08 -31.83 10.57
CA TYR A 643 3.40 -30.56 10.26
C TYR A 643 1.88 -30.70 10.19
N GLU A 644 1.34 -31.71 9.49
CA GLU A 644 -0.10 -32.06 9.45
C GLU A 644 -0.72 -32.32 10.83
N LYS A 645 0.10 -32.69 11.84
CA LYS A 645 -0.37 -32.95 13.20
C LYS A 645 -0.26 -31.74 14.13
N SER A 646 0.67 -30.84 13.85
CA SER A 646 1.07 -29.76 14.77
C SER A 646 0.71 -28.36 14.28
N GLY A 647 0.50 -28.17 12.97
CA GLY A 647 0.44 -26.84 12.33
C GLY A 647 1.77 -26.07 12.38
N ILE A 648 2.87 -26.69 12.81
CA ILE A 648 4.19 -26.05 12.99
C ILE A 648 5.05 -26.28 11.75
N LEU A 649 5.51 -25.19 11.14
CA LEU A 649 6.32 -25.17 9.93
C LEU A 649 7.73 -24.64 10.23
N PRO A 650 8.75 -25.51 10.41
CA PRO A 650 10.13 -25.07 10.55
C PRO A 650 10.61 -24.31 9.31
N VAL A 651 11.34 -23.19 9.49
CA VAL A 651 11.88 -22.36 8.39
C VAL A 651 12.72 -23.21 7.43
N ASN A 652 13.53 -24.12 7.97
CA ASN A 652 14.36 -25.05 7.19
C ASN A 652 13.55 -26.07 6.37
N PHE A 653 12.29 -26.36 6.74
CA PHE A 653 11.38 -27.20 5.95
C PHE A 653 10.62 -26.37 4.91
N MET A 654 10.16 -25.16 5.26
CA MET A 654 9.60 -24.19 4.32
C MET A 654 10.55 -23.92 3.14
N ARG A 655 11.84 -23.65 3.43
CA ARG A 655 12.89 -23.50 2.40
C ARG A 655 13.08 -24.74 1.52
N GLN A 656 12.88 -25.95 2.07
CA GLN A 656 12.92 -27.21 1.29
C GLN A 656 11.67 -27.46 0.44
N LEU A 657 10.54 -26.80 0.74
CA LEU A 657 9.32 -26.85 -0.06
C LEU A 657 9.43 -25.84 -1.21
N TRP A 658 9.77 -24.59 -0.90
CA TRP A 658 10.01 -23.53 -1.90
C TRP A 658 11.22 -23.79 -2.81
N GLY A 659 12.24 -24.51 -2.33
CA GLY A 659 13.43 -24.86 -3.12
C GLY A 659 13.25 -26.00 -4.14
N GLN A 660 12.07 -26.62 -4.24
CA GLN A 660 11.86 -27.77 -5.14
C GLN A 660 11.82 -27.40 -6.62
N ASP A 661 11.23 -26.25 -6.95
CA ASP A 661 11.14 -25.75 -8.32
C ASP A 661 11.76 -24.35 -8.41
N LYS A 662 13.01 -24.32 -8.88
CA LYS A 662 13.80 -23.09 -9.04
C LYS A 662 13.18 -22.12 -10.04
N LYS A 663 12.26 -22.55 -10.91
CA LYS A 663 11.60 -21.69 -11.90
C LYS A 663 10.85 -20.52 -11.25
N PHE A 664 10.38 -20.68 -10.02
CA PHE A 664 9.62 -19.65 -9.32
C PHE A 664 10.49 -18.65 -8.54
N GLY A 665 11.77 -18.95 -8.24
CA GLY A 665 12.65 -18.02 -7.52
C GLY A 665 12.21 -17.64 -6.10
N PHE A 666 11.30 -18.39 -5.45
CA PHE A 666 10.70 -18.04 -4.15
C PHE A 666 11.73 -17.66 -3.07
N LEU A 667 12.86 -18.39 -3.00
CA LEU A 667 13.93 -18.17 -2.03
C LEU A 667 14.65 -16.81 -2.22
N GLU A 668 14.61 -16.22 -3.42
CA GLU A 668 15.21 -14.90 -3.71
C GLU A 668 14.32 -13.75 -3.20
N LYS A 669 13.08 -14.05 -2.80
CA LYS A 669 12.07 -13.10 -2.30
C LYS A 669 11.47 -13.55 -0.96
N GLU A 670 12.19 -14.40 -0.22
CA GLU A 670 11.72 -15.07 1.00
C GLU A 670 11.10 -14.10 2.01
N ASP A 671 11.82 -13.02 2.36
CA ASP A 671 11.37 -12.04 3.36
C ASP A 671 10.03 -11.38 2.98
N ARG A 672 9.87 -11.00 1.70
CA ARG A 672 8.64 -10.34 1.19
C ARG A 672 7.48 -11.34 1.04
N LEU A 673 7.76 -12.61 0.73
CA LEU A 673 6.77 -13.69 0.79
C LEU A 673 6.29 -13.94 2.22
N CYS A 674 7.20 -13.99 3.19
CA CYS A 674 6.83 -14.12 4.61
C CYS A 674 5.98 -12.94 5.09
N ILE A 675 6.38 -11.70 4.79
CA ILE A 675 5.58 -10.50 5.13
C ILE A 675 4.18 -10.55 4.50
N ALA A 676 4.06 -10.95 3.24
CA ALA A 676 2.76 -11.07 2.58
C ALA A 676 1.87 -12.15 3.22
N LEU A 677 2.44 -13.34 3.52
CA LEU A 677 1.68 -14.45 4.10
C LEU A 677 1.33 -14.24 5.59
N GLU A 678 2.14 -13.49 6.35
CA GLU A 678 1.77 -12.99 7.68
C GLU A 678 0.68 -11.91 7.60
N THR A 679 0.77 -10.97 6.66
CA THR A 679 -0.26 -9.93 6.44
C THR A 679 -1.61 -10.54 6.10
N LEU A 680 -1.64 -11.67 5.37
CA LEU A 680 -2.87 -12.41 5.06
C LEU A 680 -3.39 -13.29 6.22
N GLY A 681 -2.61 -13.46 7.29
CA GLY A 681 -2.91 -14.37 8.41
C GLY A 681 -2.87 -15.85 8.03
N LEU A 682 -2.14 -16.22 6.97
CA LEU A 682 -1.98 -17.61 6.52
C LEU A 682 -0.89 -18.36 7.29
N LEU A 683 0.14 -17.64 7.75
CA LEU A 683 1.15 -18.11 8.69
C LEU A 683 1.47 -17.01 9.71
N SER A 684 2.04 -17.38 10.85
CA SER A 684 2.46 -16.45 11.90
C SER A 684 3.76 -16.91 12.54
N LYS A 685 4.78 -16.04 12.59
CA LYS A 685 5.93 -16.22 13.46
C LYS A 685 5.50 -15.94 14.91
N PRO A 686 5.72 -16.84 15.88
CA PRO A 686 5.41 -16.56 17.27
C PRO A 686 6.26 -15.41 17.82
N LEU A 687 5.70 -14.63 18.75
CA LEU A 687 6.44 -13.58 19.45
C LEU A 687 7.71 -14.15 20.12
N SER A 688 8.87 -13.56 19.83
CA SER A 688 10.08 -13.74 20.63
C SER A 688 10.64 -12.40 21.10
N VAL A 689 11.03 -12.39 22.37
CA VAL A 689 11.62 -11.27 23.10
C VAL A 689 13.16 -11.43 23.24
N GLY A 690 13.69 -12.61 22.89
CA GLY A 690 15.10 -12.98 23.00
C GLY A 690 15.56 -13.79 21.79
N THR A 691 15.86 -15.07 21.98
CA THR A 691 16.29 -15.99 20.92
C THR A 691 15.27 -16.07 19.79
N GLU A 692 15.68 -15.86 18.54
CA GLU A 692 14.75 -15.91 17.40
C GLU A 692 14.17 -17.32 17.20
N VAL A 693 12.90 -17.37 16.79
CA VAL A 693 12.15 -18.62 16.61
C VAL A 693 12.21 -19.05 15.14
N ASP A 694 12.81 -20.21 14.87
CA ASP A 694 13.01 -20.75 13.51
C ASP A 694 11.83 -21.60 12.99
N TYR A 695 10.61 -21.26 13.39
CA TYR A 695 9.38 -21.85 12.86
C TYR A 695 8.23 -20.84 12.79
N PHE A 696 7.27 -21.14 11.90
CA PHE A 696 5.98 -20.47 11.80
C PHE A 696 4.87 -21.42 12.28
N ILE A 697 3.72 -20.87 12.67
CA ILE A 697 2.48 -21.60 12.91
C ILE A 697 1.50 -21.28 11.76
N VAL A 698 0.81 -22.30 11.25
CA VAL A 698 -0.17 -22.20 10.15
C VAL A 698 -1.57 -22.53 10.70
N PRO A 699 -2.39 -21.52 11.05
CA PRO A 699 -3.59 -21.73 11.87
C PRO A 699 -4.64 -22.66 11.27
N SER A 700 -4.81 -22.63 9.95
CA SER A 700 -5.79 -23.48 9.24
C SER A 700 -5.39 -24.97 9.16
N ILE A 701 -4.16 -25.33 9.56
CA ILE A 701 -3.65 -26.71 9.64
C ILE A 701 -3.55 -27.21 11.10
N LEU A 702 -3.68 -26.32 12.09
CA LEU A 702 -3.82 -26.72 13.49
C LEU A 702 -4.99 -27.71 13.66
N GLN A 703 -4.80 -28.71 14.53
CA GLN A 703 -5.90 -29.58 14.94
C GLN A 703 -6.95 -28.77 15.72
N THR A 704 -8.23 -29.08 15.51
CA THR A 704 -9.33 -28.50 16.28
C THR A 704 -9.13 -28.76 17.78
N ALA A 705 -9.46 -27.77 18.59
CA ALA A 705 -9.36 -27.89 20.03
C ALA A 705 -10.42 -28.80 20.63
N ASP A 706 -10.03 -29.52 21.68
CA ASP A 706 -10.93 -29.89 22.76
C ASP A 706 -10.81 -28.77 23.81
N PRO A 707 -11.89 -28.06 24.18
CA PRO A 707 -11.82 -26.99 25.18
C PRO A 707 -11.31 -27.48 26.55
N GLU A 708 -11.50 -28.76 26.91
CA GLU A 708 -11.09 -29.29 28.22
C GLU A 708 -9.56 -29.40 28.38
N ILE A 709 -8.77 -29.22 27.32
CA ILE A 709 -7.30 -29.24 27.39
C ILE A 709 -6.70 -28.18 28.34
N ILE A 710 -7.46 -27.14 28.68
CA ILE A 710 -7.06 -26.05 29.59
C ILE A 710 -7.57 -26.29 31.02
N GLY A 711 -8.45 -27.28 31.25
CA GLY A 711 -8.96 -27.65 32.58
C GLY A 711 -7.86 -27.79 33.64
N PRO A 712 -6.79 -28.58 33.40
CA PRO A 712 -5.67 -28.72 34.34
C PRO A 712 -4.93 -27.43 34.74
N VAL A 713 -5.14 -26.33 34.01
CA VAL A 713 -4.61 -24.99 34.33
C VAL A 713 -5.61 -24.17 35.16
N LEU A 714 -6.89 -24.25 34.83
CA LEU A 714 -7.96 -23.49 35.45
C LEU A 714 -8.47 -24.10 36.77
N ASP A 715 -8.44 -25.43 36.88
CA ASP A 715 -8.97 -26.16 38.04
C ASP A 715 -8.00 -26.15 39.26
N LYS A 716 -6.89 -25.40 39.18
CA LYS A 716 -6.02 -25.11 40.33
C LYS A 716 -6.74 -24.22 41.35
N PRO A 717 -6.56 -24.44 42.66
CA PRO A 717 -7.28 -23.68 43.70
C PRO A 717 -6.89 -22.19 43.77
N ASP A 718 -5.70 -21.83 43.27
CA ASP A 718 -5.17 -20.46 43.27
C ASP A 718 -5.26 -19.77 41.88
N THR A 719 -5.97 -20.37 40.92
CA THR A 719 -6.28 -19.69 39.65
C THR A 719 -7.45 -18.72 39.83
N VAL A 720 -7.24 -17.47 39.42
CA VAL A 720 -8.21 -16.37 39.44
C VAL A 720 -8.57 -16.03 38.01
N THR A 721 -9.86 -16.09 37.66
CA THR A 721 -10.40 -15.79 36.32
C THR A 721 -11.28 -14.56 36.35
N THR A 722 -11.20 -13.70 35.33
CA THR A 722 -12.18 -12.63 35.10
C THR A 722 -13.51 -13.19 34.62
N ALA A 723 -14.57 -12.36 34.65
CA ALA A 723 -15.67 -12.54 33.70
C ALA A 723 -15.12 -12.60 32.27
N THR A 724 -15.75 -13.43 31.45
CA THR A 724 -15.38 -13.68 30.06
C THR A 724 -16.02 -12.60 29.17
N LEU A 725 -15.18 -11.84 28.47
CA LEU A 725 -15.61 -10.98 27.38
C LEU A 725 -16.09 -11.86 26.23
N CYS A 726 -17.28 -11.61 25.69
CA CYS A 726 -17.78 -12.30 24.51
C CYS A 726 -18.09 -11.27 23.42
N LEU A 727 -17.34 -11.33 22.32
CA LEU A 727 -17.66 -10.62 21.08
C LEU A 727 -18.55 -11.54 20.24
N ARG A 728 -19.68 -11.02 19.75
CA ARG A 728 -20.60 -11.75 18.88
C ARG A 728 -20.99 -10.89 17.68
N PHE A 729 -20.85 -11.44 16.48
CA PHE A 729 -21.32 -10.79 15.25
C PHE A 729 -22.84 -10.79 15.16
N ASP A 730 -23.40 -9.74 14.56
CA ASP A 730 -24.83 -9.65 14.26
C ASP A 730 -25.24 -10.64 13.14
N ASN A 731 -24.29 -10.97 12.24
CA ASN A 731 -24.45 -12.03 11.25
C ASN A 731 -24.35 -13.41 11.93
N PRO A 732 -25.33 -14.35 11.74
CA PRO A 732 -25.29 -15.68 12.34
C PRO A 732 -24.16 -16.59 11.82
N PHE A 733 -23.50 -16.24 10.72
CA PHE A 733 -22.40 -17.00 10.14
C PHE A 733 -21.17 -16.13 9.88
N ILE A 734 -20.01 -16.59 10.34
CA ILE A 734 -18.70 -15.98 10.08
C ILE A 734 -17.77 -17.07 9.52
N PRO A 735 -17.00 -16.83 8.43
CA PRO A 735 -16.07 -17.82 7.92
C PRO A 735 -14.97 -18.11 8.94
N GLN A 736 -14.67 -19.40 9.18
CA GLN A 736 -13.58 -19.85 10.06
C GLN A 736 -12.22 -19.19 9.76
N ALA A 737 -12.00 -18.76 8.51
CA ALA A 737 -10.84 -17.98 8.11
C ALA A 737 -10.63 -16.69 8.93
N VAL A 738 -11.70 -15.99 9.33
CA VAL A 738 -11.63 -14.79 10.19
C VAL A 738 -11.01 -15.15 11.55
N TRP A 739 -11.48 -16.25 12.16
CA TRP A 739 -10.95 -16.74 13.43
C TRP A 739 -9.55 -17.33 13.32
N ASP A 740 -9.24 -18.04 12.24
CA ASP A 740 -7.88 -18.54 11.95
C ASP A 740 -6.88 -17.36 11.85
N LYS A 741 -7.26 -16.26 11.17
CA LYS A 741 -6.47 -15.02 11.04
C LYS A 741 -6.38 -14.24 12.36
N MET A 742 -7.42 -14.26 13.18
CA MET A 742 -7.41 -13.64 14.52
C MET A 742 -6.43 -14.35 15.45
N ILE A 743 -6.46 -15.69 15.46
CA ILE A 743 -5.50 -16.52 16.19
C ILE A 743 -4.07 -16.29 15.68
N ALA A 744 -3.85 -16.19 14.36
CA ALA A 744 -2.55 -15.80 13.77
C ALA A 744 -2.06 -14.46 14.35
N SER A 745 -2.92 -13.44 14.31
CA SER A 745 -2.59 -12.08 14.72
C SER A 745 -2.25 -11.96 16.19
N CYS A 746 -2.87 -12.78 17.05
CA CYS A 746 -2.57 -12.88 18.47
C CYS A 746 -1.26 -13.65 18.75
N ILE A 747 -1.00 -14.77 18.06
CA ILE A 747 0.26 -15.55 18.18
C ILE A 747 1.49 -14.69 17.82
N HIS A 748 1.34 -13.78 16.87
CA HIS A 748 2.41 -12.85 16.48
C HIS A 748 2.73 -11.79 17.56
N ARG A 749 1.76 -11.46 18.42
CA ARG A 749 1.79 -10.28 19.31
C ARG A 749 1.93 -10.59 20.79
N PHE A 750 1.58 -11.81 21.20
CA PHE A 750 1.60 -12.25 22.60
C PHE A 750 2.43 -13.53 22.72
N GLN A 751 3.15 -13.70 23.84
CA GLN A 751 3.96 -14.90 24.05
C GLN A 751 3.04 -16.10 24.27
N ARG A 752 3.37 -17.28 23.73
CA ARG A 752 2.69 -18.54 24.08
C ARG A 752 2.72 -18.78 25.60
N LEU A 753 1.69 -19.43 26.14
CA LEU A 753 1.73 -19.91 27.53
C LEU A 753 2.80 -21.01 27.68
N GLU A 754 3.71 -20.86 28.64
CA GLU A 754 4.73 -21.86 28.97
C GLU A 754 4.54 -22.33 30.41
N GLN A 755 4.48 -23.64 30.64
CA GLN A 755 4.27 -24.23 31.96
C GLN A 755 5.26 -25.38 32.24
N PRO A 756 5.77 -25.52 33.48
CA PRO A 756 6.67 -26.61 33.83
C PRO A 756 6.05 -27.99 33.53
N GLY A 757 6.74 -28.79 32.72
CA GLY A 757 6.29 -30.15 32.34
C GLY A 757 5.22 -30.23 31.25
N LEU A 758 4.71 -29.10 30.75
CA LEU A 758 3.72 -29.05 29.67
C LEU A 758 4.26 -28.28 28.46
N ASP A 759 4.27 -28.94 27.30
CA ASP A 759 4.55 -28.29 26.03
C ASP A 759 3.48 -27.24 25.72
N GLY A 760 3.88 -25.97 25.72
CA GLY A 760 3.00 -24.82 25.47
C GLY A 760 2.32 -24.84 24.10
N LEU A 761 2.87 -25.58 23.13
CA LEU A 761 2.25 -25.77 21.81
C LEU A 761 0.93 -26.54 21.89
N LYS A 762 0.71 -27.34 22.95
CA LYS A 762 -0.59 -28.01 23.20
C LYS A 762 -1.74 -27.01 23.40
N PHE A 763 -1.44 -25.82 23.89
CA PHE A 763 -2.40 -24.73 24.10
C PHE A 763 -2.60 -23.84 22.87
N ILE A 764 -2.05 -24.20 21.71
CA ILE A 764 -2.27 -23.54 20.42
C ILE A 764 -2.97 -24.53 19.50
N ARG A 765 -4.26 -24.33 19.26
CA ARG A 765 -5.11 -25.21 18.43
C ARG A 765 -6.07 -24.38 17.57
N ARG A 766 -6.70 -25.00 16.59
CA ARG A 766 -7.69 -24.30 15.76
C ARG A 766 -8.94 -24.01 16.57
N GLY A 767 -9.34 -22.74 16.59
CA GLY A 767 -10.42 -22.21 17.42
C GLY A 767 -10.00 -21.78 18.84
N ILE A 768 -8.95 -22.35 19.44
CA ILE A 768 -8.57 -22.06 20.84
C ILE A 768 -7.07 -21.83 21.01
N VAL A 769 -6.70 -20.72 21.65
CA VAL A 769 -5.31 -20.37 21.96
C VAL A 769 -5.15 -19.79 23.37
N CYS A 770 -4.09 -20.19 24.09
CA CYS A 770 -3.71 -19.60 25.38
C CYS A 770 -2.39 -18.83 25.27
N LEU A 771 -2.39 -17.57 25.69
CA LEU A 771 -1.29 -16.62 25.49
C LEU A 771 -1.02 -15.83 26.78
N SER A 772 0.23 -15.47 27.01
CA SER A 772 0.63 -14.55 28.09
C SER A 772 0.45 -13.11 27.62
N VAL A 773 -0.34 -12.34 28.38
CA VAL A 773 -0.67 -10.93 28.07
C VAL A 773 0.41 -10.01 28.64
N ASP A 774 0.82 -10.23 29.89
CA ASP A 774 1.91 -9.49 30.53
C ASP A 774 2.70 -10.35 31.56
N CYS A 775 3.20 -9.76 32.65
CA CYS A 775 3.90 -10.51 33.70
C CYS A 775 2.94 -11.09 34.78
N LEU A 776 1.67 -10.70 34.79
CA LEU A 776 0.64 -11.14 35.75
C LEU A 776 -0.42 -12.01 35.10
N TRP A 777 -0.89 -11.61 33.92
CA TRP A 777 -2.09 -12.17 33.28
C TRP A 777 -1.77 -12.98 32.03
N ASN A 778 -2.55 -14.05 31.88
CA ASN A 778 -2.66 -14.85 30.67
C ASN A 778 -4.11 -14.76 30.16
N MET A 779 -4.32 -15.02 28.88
CA MET A 779 -5.64 -15.08 28.27
C MET A 779 -5.89 -16.44 27.63
N ILE A 780 -7.17 -16.84 27.66
CA ILE A 780 -7.72 -17.88 26.79
C ILE A 780 -8.59 -17.15 25.76
N ILE A 781 -8.39 -17.44 24.47
CA ILE A 781 -9.28 -17.05 23.38
C ILE A 781 -9.91 -18.33 22.84
N ASN A 782 -11.24 -18.34 22.72
CA ASN A 782 -12.03 -19.44 22.13
C ASN A 782 -13.00 -18.86 21.09
N CYS A 783 -12.91 -19.31 19.84
CA CYS A 783 -13.72 -18.86 18.72
C CYS A 783 -14.56 -20.01 18.16
N SER A 784 -15.87 -19.81 18.05
CA SER A 784 -16.80 -20.75 17.40
C SER A 784 -17.87 -19.97 16.65
N ASP A 785 -18.25 -20.48 15.47
CA ASP A 785 -19.36 -19.97 14.67
C ASP A 785 -19.26 -18.44 14.46
N ASN A 786 -20.15 -17.65 15.06
CA ASN A 786 -20.18 -16.20 14.95
C ASN A 786 -19.69 -15.43 16.20
N ALA A 787 -18.98 -16.09 17.12
CA ALA A 787 -18.56 -15.50 18.39
C ALA A 787 -17.13 -15.87 18.83
N MET A 788 -16.53 -14.97 19.60
CA MET A 788 -15.24 -15.13 20.28
C MET A 788 -15.40 -14.84 21.77
N LYS A 789 -15.01 -15.79 22.62
CA LYS A 789 -14.95 -15.67 24.08
C LYS A 789 -13.49 -15.49 24.52
N VAL A 790 -13.24 -14.52 25.39
CA VAL A 790 -11.91 -14.17 25.92
C VAL A 790 -11.96 -14.06 27.43
N THR A 791 -11.09 -14.80 28.12
CA THR A 791 -11.03 -14.84 29.58
C THR A 791 -9.61 -14.59 30.05
N LEU A 792 -9.41 -13.65 30.96
CA LEU A 792 -8.12 -13.40 31.60
C LEU A 792 -8.00 -14.25 32.86
N PHE A 793 -6.80 -14.80 33.09
CA PHE A 793 -6.50 -15.60 34.28
C PHE A 793 -5.06 -15.42 34.79
N LYS A 794 -4.90 -15.52 36.11
CA LYS A 794 -3.63 -15.48 36.84
C LYS A 794 -3.59 -16.58 37.90
N GLU A 795 -2.40 -17.05 38.28
CA GLU A 795 -2.19 -17.96 39.41
C GLU A 795 -1.69 -17.12 40.59
N ASN A 796 -2.56 -16.84 41.56
CA ASN A 796 -2.29 -15.88 42.65
C ASN A 796 -3.24 -16.10 43.84
N THR A 797 -2.71 -16.02 45.06
CA THR A 797 -3.50 -16.07 46.30
C THR A 797 -4.40 -14.84 46.49
N ASP A 798 -4.02 -13.68 45.92
CA ASP A 798 -4.88 -12.50 45.86
C ASP A 798 -5.92 -12.64 44.72
N ARG A 799 -7.14 -13.01 45.13
CA ARG A 799 -8.32 -13.19 44.27
C ARG A 799 -8.95 -11.88 43.79
N SER A 800 -8.45 -10.71 44.18
CA SER A 800 -8.94 -9.43 43.66
C SER A 800 -8.58 -9.23 42.18
N ILE A 801 -9.48 -8.57 41.46
CA ILE A 801 -9.34 -8.24 40.04
C ILE A 801 -9.46 -6.71 39.95
N PRO A 802 -8.39 -5.98 39.58
CA PRO A 802 -8.47 -4.53 39.45
C PRO A 802 -9.44 -4.10 38.34
N THR A 803 -10.16 -3.00 38.58
CA THR A 803 -10.91 -2.32 37.52
C THR A 803 -9.97 -1.89 36.39
N GLY A 804 -10.43 -2.05 35.15
CA GLY A 804 -9.72 -1.73 33.93
C GLY A 804 -8.71 -2.74 33.43
N THR A 805 -8.44 -3.83 34.15
CA THR A 805 -7.45 -4.87 33.78
C THR A 805 -7.56 -5.36 32.33
N GLY A 806 -8.78 -5.49 31.79
CA GLY A 806 -9.03 -5.95 30.43
C GLY A 806 -9.03 -4.86 29.36
N ILE A 807 -9.11 -3.57 29.71
CA ILE A 807 -9.25 -2.46 28.75
C ILE A 807 -8.08 -2.39 27.75
N PRO A 808 -6.80 -2.48 28.16
CA PRO A 808 -5.70 -2.37 27.19
C PRO A 808 -5.69 -3.50 26.17
N LEU A 809 -6.12 -4.71 26.58
CA LEU A 809 -6.25 -5.87 25.71
C LEU A 809 -7.48 -5.77 24.80
N LEU A 810 -8.61 -5.26 25.31
CA LEU A 810 -9.82 -5.03 24.51
C LEU A 810 -9.52 -4.14 23.30
N HIS A 811 -8.84 -3.00 23.49
CA HIS A 811 -8.44 -2.12 22.39
C HIS A 811 -7.60 -2.86 21.34
N VAL A 812 -6.64 -3.69 21.76
CA VAL A 812 -5.77 -4.45 20.85
C VAL A 812 -6.58 -5.50 20.08
N LEU A 813 -7.45 -6.27 20.75
CA LEU A 813 -8.29 -7.28 20.09
C LEU A 813 -9.30 -6.64 19.11
N GLU A 814 -9.88 -5.49 19.45
CA GLU A 814 -10.81 -4.75 18.60
C GLU A 814 -10.10 -4.18 17.35
N PHE A 815 -8.91 -3.58 17.52
CA PHE A 815 -8.08 -3.13 16.40
C PHE A 815 -7.71 -4.29 15.47
N LEU A 816 -7.25 -5.43 16.01
CA LEU A 816 -6.88 -6.59 15.21
C LEU A 816 -8.09 -7.13 14.42
N LEU A 817 -9.27 -7.20 15.03
CA LEU A 817 -10.47 -7.64 14.32
C LEU A 817 -10.87 -6.67 13.20
N LYS A 818 -10.86 -5.36 13.45
CA LYS A 818 -11.12 -4.32 12.41
C LYS A 818 -10.14 -4.45 11.25
N ARG A 819 -8.83 -4.53 11.55
CA ARG A 819 -7.76 -4.73 10.55
C ARG A 819 -7.96 -6.02 9.74
N ILE A 820 -8.40 -7.11 10.36
CA ILE A 820 -8.71 -8.37 9.65
C ILE A 820 -9.93 -8.18 8.74
N LEU A 821 -11.02 -7.58 9.21
CA LEU A 821 -12.22 -7.35 8.39
C LEU A 821 -11.91 -6.42 7.20
N GLU A 822 -11.10 -5.37 7.39
CA GLU A 822 -10.62 -4.48 6.33
C GLU A 822 -9.73 -5.19 5.29
N LEU A 823 -8.80 -6.05 5.74
CA LEU A 823 -7.94 -6.83 4.85
C LEU A 823 -8.68 -7.88 4.01
N ASN A 824 -9.92 -8.22 4.38
CA ASN A 824 -10.76 -9.22 3.69
C ASN A 824 -12.09 -8.63 3.19
N HIS A 825 -12.19 -7.29 3.04
CA HIS A 825 -13.36 -6.58 2.48
C HIS A 825 -14.70 -6.77 3.24
N GLN A 826 -14.63 -7.02 4.54
CA GLN A 826 -15.75 -7.37 5.44
C GLN A 826 -16.03 -6.34 6.55
N SER A 827 -15.47 -5.13 6.49
CA SER A 827 -15.62 -4.06 7.51
C SER A 827 -17.07 -3.62 7.79
N HIS A 828 -18.04 -4.08 7.00
CA HIS A 828 -19.47 -3.84 7.18
C HIS A 828 -20.14 -4.84 8.15
N LEU A 829 -19.43 -5.89 8.59
CA LEU A 829 -19.97 -6.88 9.53
C LEU A 829 -20.01 -6.33 10.96
N GLY A 830 -21.20 -5.94 11.41
CA GLY A 830 -21.47 -5.51 12.78
C GLY A 830 -21.25 -6.60 13.83
N TYR A 831 -20.76 -6.20 15.00
CA TYR A 831 -20.60 -7.04 16.18
C TYR A 831 -20.88 -6.25 17.46
N GLN A 832 -21.26 -6.98 18.50
CA GLN A 832 -21.57 -6.44 19.84
C GLN A 832 -20.78 -7.20 20.91
N PHE A 833 -20.53 -6.51 22.02
CA PHE A 833 -19.86 -7.07 23.19
C PHE A 833 -20.86 -7.48 24.27
N TYR A 834 -20.54 -8.57 24.96
CA TYR A 834 -21.32 -9.21 26.01
C TYR A 834 -20.38 -9.74 27.10
N LEU A 835 -20.94 -10.11 28.26
CA LEU A 835 -20.24 -10.84 29.32
C LEU A 835 -20.81 -12.25 29.53
N HIS A 836 -19.94 -13.15 29.99
CA HIS A 836 -20.26 -14.54 30.33
C HIS A 836 -19.34 -15.06 31.45
N ASN A 837 -19.68 -16.17 32.11
CA ASN A 837 -18.88 -16.76 33.20
C ASN A 837 -18.02 -17.97 32.79
N ASP A 838 -18.21 -18.48 31.58
CA ASP A 838 -17.47 -19.63 31.02
C ASP A 838 -16.93 -19.28 29.62
N TYR A 839 -15.67 -19.66 29.34
CA TYR A 839 -15.01 -19.46 28.05
C TYR A 839 -15.49 -20.43 26.97
N ARG A 840 -16.16 -21.52 27.37
CA ARG A 840 -16.65 -22.58 26.48
C ARG A 840 -17.99 -22.19 25.88
N PHE A 841 -18.32 -22.73 24.71
CA PHE A 841 -19.62 -22.53 24.06
C PHE A 841 -20.61 -23.63 24.45
N SER A 842 -21.88 -23.28 24.51
CA SER A 842 -23.00 -24.20 24.76
C SER A 842 -24.20 -23.83 23.89
N THR A 843 -25.06 -24.81 23.57
CA THR A 843 -26.33 -24.57 22.87
C THR A 843 -27.28 -23.67 23.65
N ASP A 844 -27.16 -23.68 24.97
CA ASP A 844 -28.00 -22.92 25.91
C ASP A 844 -27.31 -21.63 26.40
N ASP A 845 -26.26 -21.16 25.69
CA ASP A 845 -25.49 -19.98 26.05
C ASP A 845 -26.35 -18.70 26.08
N LYS A 846 -26.65 -18.22 27.29
CA LYS A 846 -27.28 -16.91 27.51
C LYS A 846 -26.23 -15.89 27.94
N LEU A 847 -25.78 -15.11 26.96
CA LEU A 847 -24.88 -13.97 27.15
C LEU A 847 -25.60 -12.80 27.85
N VAL A 848 -24.84 -11.99 28.61
CA VAL A 848 -25.34 -10.79 29.29
C VAL A 848 -24.89 -9.54 28.51
N LYS A 849 -25.82 -8.64 28.17
CA LYS A 849 -25.47 -7.37 27.52
C LYS A 849 -24.83 -6.39 28.50
N LEU A 850 -24.03 -5.46 27.97
CA LEU A 850 -23.41 -4.41 28.77
C LEU A 850 -24.45 -3.40 29.28
N ASP A 851 -25.41 -3.01 28.44
CA ASP A 851 -26.46 -2.04 28.77
C ASP A 851 -27.36 -2.55 29.91
N ASP A 852 -27.79 -3.83 29.84
CA ASP A 852 -28.62 -4.46 30.87
C ASP A 852 -27.94 -4.42 32.27
N LEU A 853 -26.60 -4.44 32.34
CA LEU A 853 -25.80 -4.31 33.57
C LEU A 853 -25.63 -2.86 34.04
N LEU A 854 -25.83 -1.85 33.20
CA LEU A 854 -25.82 -0.44 33.61
C LEU A 854 -27.12 -0.08 34.37
N ASP A 855 -28.22 -0.76 34.07
CA ASP A 855 -29.48 -0.67 34.81
C ASP A 855 -29.55 -1.66 35.99
N THR A 856 -29.13 -2.91 35.80
CA THR A 856 -29.26 -3.98 36.81
C THR A 856 -27.94 -4.24 37.55
N PRO A 857 -27.90 -4.38 38.89
CA PRO A 857 -26.63 -4.62 39.60
C PRO A 857 -26.04 -6.02 39.38
N ARG A 858 -26.86 -7.00 38.99
CA ARG A 858 -26.46 -8.41 38.78
C ARG A 858 -27.43 -9.10 37.83
N LEU A 859 -26.93 -9.94 36.92
CA LEU A 859 -27.74 -10.69 35.95
C LEU A 859 -27.34 -12.18 35.87
N ILE A 860 -28.29 -13.03 35.45
CA ILE A 860 -28.09 -14.47 35.27
C ILE A 860 -27.63 -14.77 33.83
N CYS A 861 -26.46 -15.38 33.70
CA CYS A 861 -26.00 -16.03 32.47
C CYS A 861 -26.27 -17.55 32.54
N TYR A 862 -26.27 -18.22 31.39
CA TYR A 862 -26.42 -19.68 31.30
C TYR A 862 -25.37 -20.22 30.35
N GLY A 863 -24.76 -21.36 30.68
CA GLY A 863 -23.80 -22.05 29.81
C GLY A 863 -23.52 -23.47 30.33
N LEU A 864 -22.40 -24.06 29.92
CA LEU A 864 -22.09 -25.49 30.15
C LEU A 864 -22.10 -25.91 31.65
N LYS A 865 -21.76 -25.01 32.57
CA LYS A 865 -21.80 -25.24 34.04
C LYS A 865 -23.16 -24.96 34.68
N GLY A 866 -24.21 -24.70 33.90
CA GLY A 866 -25.54 -24.31 34.39
C GLY A 866 -25.70 -22.79 34.54
N PRO A 867 -26.65 -22.31 35.37
CA PRO A 867 -26.87 -20.88 35.60
C PRO A 867 -25.72 -20.26 36.40
N GLY A 868 -25.12 -19.22 35.85
CA GLY A 868 -24.13 -18.36 36.49
C GLY A 868 -24.69 -16.97 36.79
N TRP A 869 -23.88 -16.14 37.44
CA TRP A 869 -24.17 -14.73 37.68
C TRP A 869 -23.02 -13.87 37.17
N ILE A 870 -23.35 -12.71 36.64
CA ILE A 870 -22.42 -11.61 36.32
C ILE A 870 -22.85 -10.42 37.19
N ASP A 871 -21.90 -9.84 37.92
CA ASP A 871 -22.10 -8.66 38.76
C ASP A 871 -21.67 -7.39 38.00
N ARG A 872 -22.20 -6.21 38.36
CA ARG A 872 -21.85 -4.96 37.67
C ARG A 872 -20.34 -4.68 37.66
N ASP A 873 -19.63 -5.06 38.72
CA ASP A 873 -18.19 -4.81 38.82
C ASP A 873 -17.38 -5.58 37.77
N ASP A 874 -17.91 -6.70 37.23
CA ASP A 874 -17.31 -7.44 36.11
C ASP A 874 -17.26 -6.60 34.81
N LEU A 875 -18.21 -5.68 34.62
CA LEU A 875 -18.22 -4.73 33.49
C LEU A 875 -16.98 -3.84 33.54
N TYR A 876 -16.66 -3.34 34.73
CA TYR A 876 -15.54 -2.42 34.95
C TYR A 876 -14.17 -3.11 34.95
N VAL A 877 -14.10 -4.43 34.76
CA VAL A 877 -12.85 -5.12 34.39
C VAL A 877 -12.48 -4.81 32.93
N TRP A 878 -13.47 -4.76 32.03
CA TRP A 878 -13.27 -4.66 30.58
C TRP A 878 -13.58 -3.29 29.99
N PHE A 879 -14.37 -2.45 30.66
CA PHE A 879 -14.84 -1.15 30.15
C PHE A 879 -14.60 -0.02 31.16
N LYS A 880 -14.38 1.22 30.68
CA LYS A 880 -14.17 2.40 31.54
C LYS A 880 -15.48 2.78 32.27
N ASP A 881 -15.48 2.91 33.60
CA ASP A 881 -16.62 3.48 34.35
C ASP A 881 -16.70 5.00 34.11
N PRO A 882 -17.80 5.53 33.53
CA PRO A 882 -17.98 6.96 33.30
C PRO A 882 -18.12 7.78 34.60
N ASN A 883 -18.50 7.15 35.72
CA ASN A 883 -18.66 7.82 37.02
C ASN A 883 -17.37 7.83 37.84
N HIS A 884 -16.47 6.88 37.61
CA HIS A 884 -15.20 6.78 38.32
C HIS A 884 -14.18 7.83 37.82
N LYS A 885 -14.38 9.08 38.25
CA LYS A 885 -13.33 10.11 38.19
C LYS A 885 -12.01 9.49 38.69
N VAL A 886 -10.97 9.55 37.87
CA VAL A 886 -9.69 8.87 38.12
C VAL A 886 -8.97 9.49 39.33
N LYS A 887 -9.39 9.08 40.53
CA LYS A 887 -8.49 8.94 41.66
C LYS A 887 -7.50 7.84 41.28
N GLN A 888 -6.35 8.23 40.73
CA GLN A 888 -5.19 7.33 40.63
C GLN A 888 -5.01 6.67 41.99
N ALA A 889 -5.00 5.33 42.02
CA ALA A 889 -5.02 4.56 43.26
C ALA A 889 -3.65 4.64 43.97
N HIS A 890 -3.37 5.78 44.61
CA HIS A 890 -2.28 6.02 45.55
C HIS A 890 -2.51 5.18 46.81
N SER A 891 -2.34 3.86 46.68
CA SER A 891 -2.68 2.86 47.68
C SER A 891 -1.92 1.56 47.42
N ARG A 892 -0.59 1.61 47.61
CA ARG A 892 0.31 0.53 48.11
C ARG A 892 1.79 0.75 47.77
N ASN A 893 2.13 1.56 46.75
CA ASN A 893 3.50 1.65 46.20
C ASN A 893 4.27 2.96 46.50
N ASP A 894 3.78 3.85 47.37
CA ASP A 894 4.40 5.17 47.62
C ASP A 894 5.89 5.11 48.03
N ASP A 895 6.33 4.06 48.73
CA ASP A 895 7.76 3.87 49.06
C ASP A 895 8.63 3.46 47.86
N LYS A 896 8.06 2.79 46.85
CA LYS A 896 8.79 2.35 45.64
C LYS A 896 8.92 3.43 44.56
N MET A 897 8.10 4.48 44.64
CA MET A 897 8.08 5.57 43.65
C MET A 897 8.85 6.82 44.14
N LYS A 898 9.26 6.86 45.41
CA LYS A 898 10.13 7.91 45.97
C LYS A 898 11.47 7.94 45.23
N GLY A 899 11.81 9.11 44.68
CA GLY A 899 13.05 9.35 43.93
C GLY A 899 12.87 9.48 42.42
N LEU A 900 11.70 9.13 41.86
CA LEU A 900 11.43 9.34 40.43
C LEU A 900 11.17 10.84 40.14
N PRO A 901 11.81 11.42 39.10
CA PRO A 901 11.67 12.84 38.80
C PRO A 901 10.45 13.11 37.90
N ASP A 902 9.71 14.19 38.17
CA ASP A 902 8.59 14.64 37.33
C ASP A 902 9.06 15.31 36.03
N ARG A 903 9.61 14.49 35.12
CA ARG A 903 10.04 14.89 33.78
C ARG A 903 9.81 13.79 32.75
N LYS A 904 10.09 14.11 31.48
CA LYS A 904 10.26 13.11 30.41
C LYS A 904 11.57 12.34 30.55
N LEU A 905 11.58 11.13 30.02
CA LEU A 905 12.78 10.34 29.79
C LEU A 905 13.60 10.98 28.67
N SER A 906 14.91 10.98 28.81
CA SER A 906 15.85 11.19 27.71
C SER A 906 15.91 9.95 26.81
N PHE A 907 16.39 10.12 25.57
CA PHE A 907 16.46 9.00 24.61
C PHE A 907 17.33 7.83 25.11
N LYS A 908 18.37 8.12 25.87
CA LYS A 908 19.20 7.14 26.60
C LYS A 908 18.37 6.32 27.60
N GLU A 909 17.60 7.00 28.43
CA GLU A 909 16.72 6.35 29.43
C GLU A 909 15.62 5.50 28.77
N ILE A 910 15.11 5.91 27.60
CA ILE A 910 14.17 5.09 26.81
C ILE A 910 14.83 3.76 26.35
N GLY A 911 16.04 3.81 25.80
CA GLY A 911 16.77 2.61 25.37
C GLY A 911 17.07 1.62 26.52
N ARG A 912 17.15 2.14 27.75
CA ARG A 912 17.25 1.36 28.99
C ARG A 912 15.90 0.82 29.46
N VAL A 913 14.83 1.64 29.52
CA VAL A 913 13.46 1.20 29.90
C VAL A 913 12.92 0.13 28.98
N SER A 914 13.20 0.23 27.68
CA SER A 914 12.75 -0.72 26.64
C SER A 914 13.20 -2.17 26.90
N ARG A 915 14.26 -2.36 27.72
CA ARG A 915 14.76 -3.67 28.17
C ARG A 915 13.79 -4.40 29.10
N TYR A 916 12.89 -3.69 29.78
CA TYR A 916 12.00 -4.25 30.81
C TYR A 916 10.55 -4.46 30.36
N ILE A 917 10.12 -3.85 29.25
CA ILE A 917 8.78 -4.00 28.70
C ILE A 917 8.61 -5.41 28.10
N GLY A 918 9.49 -5.80 27.18
CA GLY A 918 9.49 -7.15 26.63
C GLY A 918 8.12 -7.58 26.09
N ARG A 919 7.61 -8.73 26.56
CA ARG A 919 6.34 -9.29 26.06
C ARG A 919 5.10 -8.44 26.35
N THR A 920 5.16 -7.51 27.30
CA THR A 920 3.99 -6.71 27.71
C THR A 920 3.65 -5.59 26.72
N TYR A 921 4.48 -5.36 25.69
CA TYR A 921 4.49 -4.12 24.90
C TYR A 921 3.12 -3.67 24.36
N GLN A 922 2.28 -4.59 23.84
CA GLN A 922 0.96 -4.24 23.29
C GLN A 922 0.05 -3.59 24.34
N THR A 923 -0.15 -4.27 25.47
CA THR A 923 -1.01 -3.75 26.55
C THR A 923 -0.34 -2.59 27.29
N PHE A 924 0.98 -2.64 27.49
CA PHE A 924 1.74 -1.57 28.12
C PHE A 924 1.67 -0.24 27.36
N PHE A 925 1.74 -0.24 26.03
CA PHE A 925 1.58 0.98 25.25
C PHE A 925 0.10 1.42 25.14
N SER A 926 -0.84 0.48 25.05
CA SER A 926 -2.29 0.77 25.10
C SER A 926 -2.72 1.41 26.44
N GLU A 927 -2.13 0.99 27.56
CA GLU A 927 -2.30 1.58 28.91
C GLU A 927 -1.76 3.02 29.00
N LEU A 928 -0.80 3.40 28.16
CA LEU A 928 -0.30 4.77 28.03
C LEU A 928 -1.12 5.61 27.02
N ASP A 929 -2.33 5.17 26.66
CA ASP A 929 -3.17 5.61 25.52
C ASP A 929 -2.35 5.82 24.21
N CYS A 930 -1.41 4.92 23.89
CA CYS A 930 -0.80 4.87 22.57
C CYS A 930 -1.76 4.17 21.59
N PRO A 931 -2.01 4.72 20.39
CA PRO A 931 -2.75 4.03 19.34
C PRO A 931 -2.10 2.67 19.01
N VAL A 932 -2.90 1.61 18.93
CA VAL A 932 -2.39 0.25 18.64
C VAL A 932 -1.86 0.18 17.20
N GLU A 933 -2.47 0.96 16.30
CA GLU A 933 -2.06 1.22 14.93
C GLU A 933 -0.57 1.63 14.85
N LEU A 934 -0.15 2.55 15.74
CA LEU A 934 1.19 3.11 15.81
C LEU A 934 2.19 2.08 16.39
N VAL A 935 1.78 1.36 17.45
CA VAL A 935 2.58 0.28 18.04
C VAL A 935 2.86 -0.80 16.99
N ASP A 936 1.84 -1.22 16.25
CA ASP A 936 1.99 -2.18 15.17
C ASP A 936 2.87 -1.63 14.03
N GLN A 937 2.63 -0.41 13.53
CA GLN A 937 3.40 0.19 12.43
C GLN A 937 4.91 0.25 12.74
N GLU A 938 5.29 0.77 13.91
CA GLU A 938 6.70 0.88 14.32
C GLU A 938 7.36 -0.51 14.52
N MET A 939 6.61 -1.49 15.04
CA MET A 939 7.10 -2.86 15.23
C MET A 939 7.26 -3.63 13.91
N GLU A 940 6.47 -3.27 12.89
CA GLU A 940 6.50 -3.80 11.52
C GLU A 940 7.59 -3.14 10.66
N GLU A 941 7.62 -1.80 10.55
CA GLU A 941 8.63 -1.06 9.78
C GLU A 941 10.06 -1.38 10.23
N HIS A 942 10.25 -1.55 11.54
CA HIS A 942 11.55 -1.81 12.14
C HIS A 942 11.79 -3.30 12.45
N ARG A 943 11.10 -4.23 11.78
CA ARG A 943 11.33 -5.70 11.83
C ARG A 943 12.81 -6.12 11.72
N HIS A 944 13.62 -5.34 11.00
CA HIS A 944 15.06 -5.57 10.83
C HIS A 944 15.90 -5.27 12.09
N LEU A 945 15.32 -4.61 13.10
CA LEU A 945 15.93 -4.33 14.39
C LEU A 945 15.56 -5.36 15.46
N ALA A 946 16.44 -5.48 16.46
CA ALA A 946 16.20 -6.25 17.66
C ALA A 946 14.94 -5.77 18.38
N PHE A 947 14.26 -6.68 19.08
CA PHE A 947 12.95 -6.42 19.68
C PHE A 947 12.97 -5.23 20.67
N ARG A 948 14.02 -5.12 21.50
CA ARG A 948 14.28 -3.98 22.39
C ARG A 948 14.39 -2.64 21.64
N SER A 949 15.02 -2.64 20.45
CA SER A 949 15.18 -1.44 19.60
C SER A 949 13.85 -0.98 18.99
N ARG A 950 12.98 -1.92 18.60
CA ARG A 950 11.63 -1.58 18.10
C ARG A 950 10.76 -0.97 19.18
N ILE A 951 10.76 -1.56 20.39
CA ILE A 951 10.10 -0.97 21.57
C ILE A 951 10.62 0.45 21.83
N ALA A 952 11.92 0.69 21.72
CA ALA A 952 12.49 2.03 21.88
C ALA A 952 11.95 3.02 20.83
N LYS A 953 11.81 2.61 19.55
CA LYS A 953 11.20 3.47 18.51
C LYS A 953 9.71 3.75 18.76
N VAL A 954 8.90 2.76 19.13
CA VAL A 954 7.50 2.96 19.57
C VAL A 954 7.43 4.01 20.69
N PHE A 955 8.29 3.89 21.71
CA PHE A 955 8.33 4.79 22.86
C PHE A 955 8.77 6.21 22.48
N ILE A 956 9.74 6.34 21.57
CA ILE A 956 10.18 7.62 21.00
C ILE A 956 9.05 8.28 20.21
N HIS A 957 8.30 7.52 19.41
CA HIS A 957 7.15 8.03 18.67
C HIS A 957 6.05 8.50 19.63
N LEU A 958 5.68 7.70 20.64
CA LEU A 958 4.73 8.08 21.69
C LEU A 958 5.11 9.40 22.40
N LEU A 959 6.40 9.66 22.64
CA LEU A 959 6.86 10.91 23.27
C LEU A 959 6.90 12.12 22.30
N LYS A 960 6.89 11.88 20.98
CA LYS A 960 6.69 12.91 19.95
C LYS A 960 5.20 13.30 19.83
N THR A 961 4.28 12.33 19.89
CA THR A 961 2.83 12.55 19.70
C THR A 961 2.10 12.92 20.99
N LYS A 962 2.35 12.21 22.10
CA LYS A 962 1.69 12.45 23.40
C LYS A 962 2.61 13.28 24.31
N ALA A 963 2.30 14.56 24.41
CA ALA A 963 3.22 15.54 25.01
C ALA A 963 3.50 15.37 26.52
N ASP A 964 2.70 14.63 27.28
CA ASP A 964 2.74 14.57 28.75
C ASP A 964 3.09 13.20 29.38
N THR A 965 3.57 12.22 28.61
CA THR A 965 4.04 10.95 29.20
C THR A 965 5.35 11.15 29.99
N ARG A 966 5.28 10.96 31.32
CA ARG A 966 6.38 11.19 32.29
C ARG A 966 6.70 9.93 33.11
N PHE A 967 7.81 9.93 33.85
CA PHE A 967 8.25 8.81 34.69
C PHE A 967 7.15 8.21 35.58
N LEU A 968 6.28 9.04 36.19
CA LEU A 968 5.22 8.56 37.08
C LEU A 968 4.16 7.72 36.35
N ALA A 969 3.73 8.14 35.15
CA ALA A 969 2.78 7.37 34.34
C ALA A 969 3.40 6.04 33.85
N ILE A 970 4.70 6.04 33.57
CA ILE A 970 5.46 4.85 33.16
C ILE A 970 5.62 3.88 34.33
N ALA A 971 5.88 4.39 35.54
CA ALA A 971 5.95 3.60 36.78
C ALA A 971 4.59 2.99 37.19
N ASP A 972 3.50 3.72 36.94
CA ASP A 972 2.12 3.29 37.14
C ASP A 972 1.74 2.16 36.16
N ALA A 973 2.00 2.34 34.86
CA ALA A 973 1.82 1.29 33.84
C ALA A 973 2.70 0.06 34.09
N MET A 974 3.97 0.25 34.49
CA MET A 974 4.86 -0.85 34.90
C MET A 974 4.25 -1.62 36.08
N SER A 975 3.71 -0.93 37.09
CA SER A 975 3.03 -1.55 38.24
C SER A 975 1.84 -2.41 37.80
N ARG A 976 0.99 -1.91 36.90
CA ARG A 976 -0.21 -2.61 36.41
C ARG A 976 0.13 -3.89 35.65
N HIS A 977 1.22 -3.89 34.87
CA HIS A 977 1.68 -5.05 34.11
C HIS A 977 2.67 -5.96 34.86
N GLY A 978 2.85 -5.77 36.17
CA GLY A 978 3.69 -6.64 37.02
C GLY A 978 5.21 -6.40 36.90
N ILE A 979 5.63 -5.28 36.32
CA ILE A 979 7.04 -4.91 36.17
C ILE A 979 7.43 -4.02 37.36
N ASP A 980 8.40 -4.44 38.17
CA ASP A 980 8.77 -3.69 39.37
C ASP A 980 9.28 -2.26 39.05
N PRO A 981 8.62 -1.18 39.53
CA PRO A 981 8.97 0.19 39.18
C PRO A 981 10.34 0.64 39.72
N SER A 982 10.88 -0.05 40.73
CA SER A 982 12.22 0.21 41.29
C SER A 982 13.31 0.24 40.22
N LYS A 983 13.13 -0.53 39.14
CA LYS A 983 14.01 -0.56 37.97
C LYS A 983 14.20 0.80 37.29
N LEU A 984 13.22 1.71 37.39
CA LEU A 984 13.35 3.08 36.90
C LEU A 984 14.33 3.91 37.73
N VAL A 985 14.45 3.64 39.03
CA VAL A 985 15.44 4.29 39.91
C VAL A 985 16.85 3.84 39.50
N ASN A 986 17.04 2.53 39.29
CA ASN A 986 18.31 1.98 38.80
C ASN A 986 18.76 2.59 37.45
N ILE A 987 17.82 2.99 36.57
CA ILE A 987 18.12 3.67 35.29
C ILE A 987 18.68 5.08 35.52
N LEU A 988 18.24 5.78 36.56
CA LEU A 988 18.75 7.10 36.94
C LEU A 988 20.16 7.00 37.52
N ASP A 989 20.37 6.04 38.43
CA ASP A 989 21.64 5.84 39.13
C ASP A 989 22.76 5.24 38.25
N SER A 990 22.42 4.43 37.24
CA SER A 990 23.35 3.84 36.26
C SER A 990 23.98 4.84 35.27
N ASN A 991 24.07 6.12 35.64
CA ASN A 991 25.01 7.09 35.08
C ASN A 991 26.22 7.34 36.02
N ARG A 992 26.34 6.58 37.12
CA ARG A 992 27.43 6.68 38.10
C ARG A 992 28.21 5.36 38.20
N ASN A 993 29.51 5.45 37.98
CA ASN A 993 30.54 4.53 38.46
C ASN A 993 30.41 3.05 38.02
N VAL A 994 30.47 2.81 36.70
CA VAL A 994 30.95 1.52 36.17
C VAL A 994 32.21 1.79 35.36
N THR A 995 33.35 1.30 35.84
CA THR A 995 34.60 1.17 35.06
C THR A 995 34.73 -0.27 34.58
N PHE A 996 35.32 -0.46 33.40
CA PHE A 996 35.60 -1.80 32.86
C PHE A 996 36.87 -2.35 33.54
N ASP A 997 36.72 -2.84 34.77
CA ASP A 997 37.81 -3.35 35.61
C ASP A 997 38.25 -4.78 35.19
N ASP A 998 38.63 -4.93 33.91
CA ASP A 998 39.28 -6.12 33.37
C ASP A 998 40.79 -6.09 33.70
N GLU A 999 41.20 -6.92 34.67
CA GLU A 999 42.61 -7.06 35.08
C GLU A 999 43.56 -7.47 33.94
N THR A 1000 43.04 -7.96 32.80
CA THR A 1000 43.82 -8.39 31.63
C THR A 1000 44.00 -7.32 30.54
N SER A 1001 43.47 -6.10 30.73
CA SER A 1001 43.49 -5.03 29.73
C SER A 1001 44.20 -3.77 30.21
N PRO A 1002 45.26 -3.29 29.52
CA PRO A 1002 45.95 -2.08 29.94
C PRO A 1002 45.03 -0.85 29.94
N ALA A 1003 45.01 -0.11 31.05
CA ALA A 1003 44.21 1.11 31.20
C ALA A 1003 44.48 2.17 30.11
N SER A 1004 45.67 2.15 29.50
CA SER A 1004 46.07 2.98 28.36
C SER A 1004 45.30 2.68 27.07
N VAL A 1005 44.74 1.47 26.90
CA VAL A 1005 43.89 1.09 25.76
C VAL A 1005 42.45 1.55 26.01
N LEU A 1006 41.93 1.32 27.22
CA LEU A 1006 40.57 1.71 27.61
C LEU A 1006 40.35 3.23 27.54
N GLN A 1007 41.36 4.03 27.93
CA GLN A 1007 41.32 5.50 27.88
C GLN A 1007 41.74 6.09 26.52
N LYS A 1008 41.99 5.26 25.50
CA LYS A 1008 42.38 5.71 24.15
C LYS A 1008 41.18 6.35 23.42
N CYS A 1009 41.40 7.48 22.76
CA CYS A 1009 40.51 8.01 21.70
C CYS A 1009 40.62 7.09 20.46
N PRO A 1010 39.54 6.42 20.00
CA PRO A 1010 39.60 5.52 18.87
C PRO A 1010 39.74 6.29 17.54
N SER A 1011 40.52 5.73 16.62
CA SER A 1011 40.71 6.24 15.26
C SER A 1011 39.63 5.73 14.30
N THR A 1012 39.56 6.28 13.09
CA THR A 1012 38.66 5.79 12.03
C THR A 1012 38.94 4.33 11.62
N LYS A 1013 40.17 3.84 11.82
CA LYS A 1013 40.48 2.41 11.66
C LYS A 1013 39.88 1.57 12.78
N ASP A 1014 39.99 2.05 14.02
CA ASP A 1014 39.40 1.39 15.19
C ASP A 1014 37.86 1.36 15.08
N ALA A 1015 37.24 2.39 14.50
CA ALA A 1015 35.81 2.43 14.22
C ALA A 1015 35.33 1.27 13.32
N SER A 1016 36.15 0.83 12.34
CA SER A 1016 35.85 -0.37 11.56
C SER A 1016 35.90 -1.63 12.43
N ILE A 1017 36.93 -1.79 13.25
CA ILE A 1017 37.10 -2.95 14.16
C ILE A 1017 35.96 -3.02 15.19
N ILE A 1018 35.49 -1.87 15.68
CA ILE A 1018 34.32 -1.77 16.55
C ILE A 1018 33.06 -2.17 15.79
N SER A 1019 32.83 -1.61 14.58
CA SER A 1019 31.67 -1.98 13.74
C SER A 1019 31.64 -3.46 13.35
N ASP A 1020 32.80 -4.13 13.39
CA ASP A 1020 32.91 -5.56 13.13
C ASP A 1020 32.30 -6.44 14.23
N HIS A 1021 32.20 -5.92 15.47
CA HIS A 1021 31.68 -6.59 16.67
C HIS A 1021 30.30 -6.07 17.16
N VAL A 1022 29.79 -4.98 16.58
CA VAL A 1022 28.44 -4.46 16.92
C VAL A 1022 27.36 -5.33 16.30
N ASP A 1023 26.37 -5.74 17.10
CA ASP A 1023 25.16 -6.39 16.56
C ASP A 1023 24.37 -5.43 15.66
N ILE A 1024 24.27 -5.82 14.39
CA ILE A 1024 23.55 -5.10 13.32
C ILE A 1024 22.02 -5.04 13.53
N LYS A 1025 21.45 -5.76 14.50
CA LYS A 1025 20.04 -5.62 14.91
C LYS A 1025 19.88 -4.64 16.10
N THR A 1026 20.87 -4.52 16.96
CA THR A 1026 20.80 -3.71 18.21
C THR A 1026 21.47 -2.33 18.11
N TYR A 1027 22.17 -2.02 17.00
CA TYR A 1027 22.85 -0.72 16.78
C TYR A 1027 22.04 0.52 17.16
N PHE A 1028 20.72 0.52 16.94
CA PHE A 1028 19.86 1.65 17.29
C PHE A 1028 19.96 2.02 18.78
N ASN A 1029 19.84 1.04 19.68
CA ASN A 1029 20.00 1.28 21.12
C ASN A 1029 21.43 1.69 21.50
N LEU A 1030 22.44 1.14 20.82
CA LEU A 1030 23.83 1.53 21.03
C LEU A 1030 24.05 3.02 20.77
N PHE A 1031 23.54 3.56 19.66
CA PHE A 1031 23.68 5.00 19.38
C PHE A 1031 22.81 5.89 20.28
N LEU A 1032 21.65 5.41 20.77
CA LEU A 1032 20.91 6.12 21.84
C LEU A 1032 21.70 6.16 23.16
N GLU A 1033 22.37 5.07 23.53
CA GLU A 1033 23.20 4.97 24.74
C GLU A 1033 24.48 5.82 24.64
N LEU A 1034 25.05 5.93 23.44
CA LEU A 1034 26.13 6.87 23.08
C LEU A 1034 25.64 8.34 22.92
N GLY A 1035 24.34 8.60 23.04
CA GLY A 1035 23.77 9.96 23.09
C GLY A 1035 23.38 10.60 21.76
N PHE A 1036 23.32 9.85 20.65
CA PHE A 1036 22.71 10.37 19.41
C PHE A 1036 21.22 10.62 19.60
N SER A 1037 20.70 11.68 18.97
CA SER A 1037 19.25 11.88 18.87
C SER A 1037 18.65 10.85 17.89
N PRO A 1038 17.39 10.40 18.09
CA PRO A 1038 16.74 9.47 17.17
C PRO A 1038 16.72 10.01 15.73
N ALA A 1039 16.44 11.30 15.56
CA ALA A 1039 16.46 11.97 14.25
C ALA A 1039 17.83 11.83 13.54
N LYS A 1040 18.95 11.99 14.26
CA LYS A 1040 20.29 11.77 13.67
C LYS A 1040 20.49 10.31 13.25
N ILE A 1041 19.96 9.34 13.99
CA ILE A 1041 20.03 7.92 13.62
C ILE A 1041 19.14 7.64 12.40
N ASP A 1042 17.94 8.21 12.36
CA ASP A 1042 16.99 8.13 11.24
C ASP A 1042 17.60 8.77 9.96
N ASP A 1043 18.29 9.92 10.07
CA ASP A 1043 19.01 10.58 8.97
C ASP A 1043 20.09 9.66 8.36
N PHE A 1044 20.84 8.93 9.20
CA PHE A 1044 21.82 7.94 8.74
C PHE A 1044 21.15 6.66 8.20
N ASP A 1045 20.00 6.23 8.76
CA ASP A 1045 19.21 5.12 8.23
C ASP A 1045 18.75 5.40 6.79
N ASP A 1046 18.39 6.65 6.48
CA ASP A 1046 17.98 7.07 5.13
C ASP A 1046 19.15 7.37 4.18
N GLN A 1047 20.21 8.04 4.64
CA GLN A 1047 21.43 8.26 3.83
C GLN A 1047 22.09 6.95 3.39
N TYR A 1048 22.00 5.90 4.22
CA TYR A 1048 22.61 4.58 3.97
C TYR A 1048 21.56 3.49 3.67
N ARG A 1049 20.33 3.86 3.28
CA ARG A 1049 19.17 2.96 3.10
C ARG A 1049 19.44 1.73 2.21
N HIS A 1050 20.33 1.85 1.22
CA HIS A 1050 20.70 0.78 0.28
C HIS A 1050 22.10 0.17 0.55
N ILE A 1051 22.74 0.52 1.66
CA ILE A 1051 24.11 0.11 1.99
C ILE A 1051 24.07 -0.89 3.16
N LYS A 1052 24.97 -1.89 3.15
CA LYS A 1052 25.06 -2.91 4.21
C LYS A 1052 25.15 -2.27 5.61
N THR A 1053 24.32 -2.72 6.55
CA THR A 1053 24.18 -2.15 7.91
C THR A 1053 25.51 -1.94 8.63
N ARG A 1054 26.49 -2.84 8.47
CA ARG A 1054 27.83 -2.68 9.06
C ARG A 1054 28.49 -1.35 8.64
N VAL A 1055 28.43 -0.99 7.36
CA VAL A 1055 29.03 0.27 6.83
C VAL A 1055 28.32 1.50 7.38
N LYS A 1056 26.99 1.44 7.53
CA LYS A 1056 26.19 2.47 8.20
C LYS A 1056 26.63 2.65 9.65
N VAL A 1057 26.82 1.54 10.39
CA VAL A 1057 27.34 1.54 11.76
C VAL A 1057 28.78 2.11 11.81
N THR A 1058 29.66 1.75 10.88
CA THR A 1058 31.01 2.35 10.77
C THR A 1058 30.93 3.87 10.58
N ALA A 1059 30.05 4.36 9.70
CA ALA A 1059 29.86 5.79 9.45
C ALA A 1059 29.29 6.54 10.67
N MET A 1060 28.31 5.95 11.36
CA MET A 1060 27.78 6.49 12.63
C MET A 1060 28.86 6.54 13.73
N LEU A 1061 29.71 5.52 13.85
CA LEU A 1061 30.86 5.51 14.78
C LEU A 1061 31.90 6.58 14.41
N GLU A 1062 32.25 6.70 13.12
CA GLU A 1062 33.17 7.76 12.66
C GLU A 1062 32.61 9.16 12.95
N ALA A 1063 31.30 9.37 12.79
CA ALA A 1063 30.62 10.62 13.14
C ALA A 1063 30.67 10.88 14.66
N PHE A 1064 30.36 9.88 15.49
CA PHE A 1064 30.45 9.97 16.96
C PHE A 1064 31.87 10.36 17.42
N ILE A 1065 32.91 9.75 16.85
CA ILE A 1065 34.31 10.03 17.16
C ILE A 1065 34.73 11.46 16.75
N LYS A 1066 34.22 11.98 15.63
CA LYS A 1066 34.61 13.30 15.09
C LYS A 1066 33.84 14.48 15.70
N GLU A 1067 32.61 14.26 16.14
CA GLU A 1067 31.69 15.33 16.57
C GLU A 1067 31.57 15.48 18.09
N THR A 1068 32.08 14.52 18.87
CA THR A 1068 31.99 14.52 20.34
C THR A 1068 33.27 15.12 20.95
N ASP A 1069 33.11 16.18 21.73
CA ASP A 1069 34.19 16.88 22.43
C ASP A 1069 33.97 16.82 23.96
N PRO A 1070 34.92 16.30 24.76
CA PRO A 1070 36.17 15.66 24.36
C PRO A 1070 35.95 14.32 23.63
N CYS A 1071 36.96 13.88 22.86
CA CYS A 1071 36.90 12.62 22.10
C CYS A 1071 36.46 11.43 23.00
N PRO A 1072 35.50 10.61 22.57
CA PRO A 1072 35.02 9.47 23.34
C PRO A 1072 36.11 8.43 23.51
N THR A 1073 36.12 7.74 24.65
CA THR A 1073 37.12 6.69 24.91
C THR A 1073 36.63 5.32 24.41
N VAL A 1074 37.55 4.38 24.18
CA VAL A 1074 37.19 2.96 23.95
C VAL A 1074 36.32 2.43 25.10
N ASN A 1075 36.62 2.80 26.35
CA ASN A 1075 35.79 2.48 27.53
C ASN A 1075 34.35 3.02 27.41
N THR A 1076 34.14 4.23 26.88
CA THR A 1076 32.81 4.79 26.63
C THR A 1076 31.98 3.91 25.68
N ILE A 1077 32.63 3.36 24.65
CA ILE A 1077 31.97 2.48 23.67
C ILE A 1077 31.72 1.09 24.25
N LEU A 1078 32.67 0.51 24.97
CA LEU A 1078 32.51 -0.79 25.65
C LEU A 1078 31.37 -0.76 26.68
N LEU A 1079 31.25 0.30 27.48
CA LEU A 1079 30.13 0.47 28.42
C LEU A 1079 28.78 0.55 27.71
N ALA A 1080 28.70 1.29 26.59
CA ALA A 1080 27.47 1.38 25.81
C ALA A 1080 27.08 0.06 25.11
N MET A 1081 28.08 -0.72 24.67
CA MET A 1081 27.90 -2.07 24.13
C MET A 1081 27.41 -3.05 25.21
N HIS A 1082 27.99 -3.00 26.42
CA HIS A 1082 27.56 -3.80 27.57
C HIS A 1082 26.12 -3.50 28.00
N GLU A 1083 25.73 -2.21 28.08
CA GLU A 1083 24.32 -1.81 28.33
C GLU A 1083 23.34 -2.25 27.22
N CYS A 1084 23.87 -2.61 26.05
CA CYS A 1084 23.12 -3.15 24.91
C CYS A 1084 23.19 -4.68 24.77
N ASP A 1085 23.72 -5.39 25.77
CA ASP A 1085 23.85 -6.87 25.77
C ASP A 1085 24.74 -7.41 24.63
N MET A 1086 25.75 -6.64 24.19
CA MET A 1086 26.70 -7.03 23.14
C MET A 1086 27.98 -7.65 23.72
N ASP A 1087 28.64 -8.51 22.93
CA ASP A 1087 29.95 -9.09 23.27
C ASP A 1087 31.06 -8.01 23.28
N THR A 1088 31.52 -7.69 24.48
CA THR A 1088 32.65 -6.78 24.72
C THR A 1088 34.00 -7.49 24.83
N GLU A 1089 34.03 -8.78 25.18
CA GLU A 1089 35.27 -9.53 25.36
C GLU A 1089 35.98 -9.78 24.02
N SER A 1090 35.23 -10.19 22.99
CA SER A 1090 35.77 -10.34 21.63
C SER A 1090 36.31 -9.03 21.07
N LEU A 1091 35.62 -7.90 21.33
CA LEU A 1091 36.10 -6.58 20.90
C LEU A 1091 37.37 -6.14 21.64
N ILE A 1092 37.47 -6.41 22.95
CA ILE A 1092 38.70 -6.19 23.73
C ILE A 1092 39.85 -7.02 23.14
N GLY A 1093 39.60 -8.27 22.73
CA GLY A 1093 40.55 -9.09 21.98
C GLY A 1093 40.96 -8.47 20.64
N GLY A 1094 40.00 -8.01 19.84
CA GLY A 1094 40.24 -7.40 18.53
C GLY A 1094 40.90 -6.02 18.54
N LEU A 1095 40.89 -5.32 19.68
CA LEU A 1095 41.55 -4.02 19.88
C LEU A 1095 42.94 -4.12 20.54
N LYS A 1096 43.34 -5.30 21.06
CA LYS A 1096 44.71 -5.54 21.52
C LYS A 1096 45.64 -5.65 20.30
N PRO A 1097 46.80 -4.97 20.28
CA PRO A 1097 47.76 -5.09 19.18
C PRO A 1097 48.37 -6.51 19.14
N PRO A 1098 48.71 -7.02 17.93
CA PRO A 1098 49.35 -8.33 17.76
C PRO A 1098 50.83 -8.36 18.17
#